data_AF-A0A653A317-F1
#
_entry.id   AF-A0A653A317-F1
#
_cell.length_a   1.000
_cell.length_b   1.000
_cell.length_c   1.000
_cell.angle_alpha   90.00
_cell.angle_beta   90.00
_cell.angle_gamma   90.00
#
_symmetry.space_group_name_H-M   'P 1'
#
loop_
_entity.id
_entity.type
_entity.pdbx_description
1 polymer ?
#
loop_
_entity_poly.entity_id
_entity_poly.type
_entity_poly.pdbx_seq_one_letter_code
_entity_poly.pdbx_strand_id
1 'polypeptide(L)'
;MYAGIDAGSVAVKGIVIDQAGEIVHACPYARHFGRVEEKIQELIAQLYADIGPESFRSISFTGNHARKLAEDLDAFYEFENITQVLGALHVEPKARSIISMGGQDTALFEIGHEAGASKAGEGEWELAYFNSNGPCASGTGSFIDQQAQRLATALYETEKVVSQEAIDQVLADFIELGSKSLKPAHVACRCTVFTKSDMIHLQNKGERLEDIIFGLHIGNARNYMSTIVSNRRLRAPILFIGGLTLNRLQVQAFKAYFPDLVIPPYATATGALGVALQALRSGHRGVVEEKRLEEIRSSRMVNLPSAQRLILRKTLFPEGNLVASKPLKKKTRVYLGLDIGSTTTKYVLMDENRVIIHKRYVPTQGKPIEVVKELLGELQSEWGGALEITGTATTGSGRNVVGDFLNVDLMIDEITAHARGAVEMDAAVDTIFEIGGQDSKYIYIANTHPLDFDMNKVCAAGTGSFLHELSNKYGINIVGEFQDIALSSSAPVPLAERCTVFMESDLVSYLQRGAPVKDLMAGLCYAIVSNYLNRVVGKRRIGERIMFLGGPSLNKAVVAAFENVLGRGLLVPRHREVLGAYGAALSVQELMAYEGKGESSFRGIASAVADNMEYEEKICHADPNCHNQCKLKIYHFDGRRSVWGGECGRYDVTRGRGEKKPNYFALRQRVMDEFLDGVALTLKEGETRLEADGRPTVGLQRALYVHQTAVLWAHFFDRLGFRLVLTPPTTPAISSRGIESMAAETCYPVKVSHGHARMLIGRTRHLFMPFMITMEKPQEAEKGFYCPMVQGNAYMLQSALGIDLKKALSPTVYLDRDPKTIAMALTEALGPKLGVHFAETHQALIHALGKQAAFSRRLIQEGDRVRAAMDEHEPLVVVTGRPYNLYDERLNLRLGQNLGKIGLTALPMDFLDVSAVDLSDFPSMYWGLGAQILRTAKIIKEHDHLFGLHLTNFECGPDSFLEHFYRYIMGDKAYLILELDEHSAVAGVMTRLEAYQNVIENVLRKQQQGFNGALDHRAAN
;
A
#
# COMPACT_ATOMS: atom_id res chain seq x y z
N MET A 1 -15.36 -4.05 49.20
CA MET A 1 -15.54 -3.73 47.78
C MET A 1 -14.63 -4.64 46.95
N TYR A 2 -14.92 -4.80 45.66
CA TYR A 2 -14.07 -5.53 44.71
C TYR A 2 -13.60 -4.55 43.64
N ALA A 3 -12.28 -4.43 43.45
CA ALA A 3 -11.70 -3.62 42.38
C ALA A 3 -11.28 -4.52 41.22
N GLY A 4 -11.60 -4.09 40.01
CA GLY A 4 -11.09 -4.67 38.78
C GLY A 4 -10.21 -3.68 38.06
N ILE A 5 -9.07 -4.15 37.57
CA ILE A 5 -8.09 -3.39 36.81
C ILE A 5 -7.90 -4.08 35.46
N ASP A 6 -8.19 -3.37 34.38
CA ASP A 6 -7.94 -3.79 33.01
C ASP A 6 -6.67 -3.11 32.52
N ALA A 7 -5.58 -3.89 32.35
CA ALA A 7 -4.36 -3.42 31.70
C ALA A 7 -4.34 -3.86 30.23
N GLY A 8 -4.99 -3.04 29.40
CA GLY A 8 -5.09 -3.24 27.96
C GLY A 8 -3.80 -2.90 27.22
N SER A 9 -3.87 -2.82 25.89
CA SER A 9 -2.70 -2.61 25.03
C SER A 9 -2.11 -1.20 25.03
N VAL A 10 -2.92 -0.18 25.36
CA VAL A 10 -2.48 1.24 25.39
C VAL A 10 -2.84 1.96 26.69
N ALA A 11 -3.76 1.41 27.48
CA ALA A 11 -4.31 2.08 28.65
C ALA A 11 -4.71 1.10 29.76
N VAL A 12 -4.66 1.61 30.98
CA VAL A 12 -5.13 0.97 32.21
C VAL A 12 -6.45 1.61 32.61
N LYS A 13 -7.43 0.81 33.05
CA LYS A 13 -8.73 1.26 33.52
C LYS A 13 -9.08 0.56 34.82
N GLY A 14 -9.77 1.25 35.73
CA GLY A 14 -10.17 0.72 37.04
C GLY A 14 -11.66 0.91 37.30
N ILE A 15 -12.30 -0.11 37.85
CA ILE A 15 -13.69 -0.05 38.37
C ILE A 15 -13.74 -0.70 39.74
N VAL A 16 -14.52 -0.12 40.65
CA VAL A 16 -14.81 -0.66 41.96
C VAL A 16 -16.31 -0.92 42.08
N ILE A 17 -16.65 -2.12 42.57
CA ILE A 17 -18.03 -2.53 42.86
C ILE A 17 -18.20 -2.88 44.35
N ASP A 18 -19.44 -2.74 44.83
CA ASP A 18 -19.82 -3.20 46.17
C ASP A 18 -20.16 -4.71 46.22
N GLN A 19 -20.80 -5.17 47.30
CA GLN A 19 -21.21 -6.58 47.43
C GLN A 19 -22.50 -6.92 46.66
N ALA A 20 -23.30 -5.92 46.30
CA ALA A 20 -24.47 -6.08 45.43
C ALA A 20 -24.07 -6.13 43.95
N GLY A 21 -22.82 -5.76 43.63
CA GLY A 21 -22.31 -5.66 42.27
C GLY A 21 -22.51 -4.28 41.66
N GLU A 22 -22.96 -3.30 42.43
CA GLU A 22 -23.17 -1.93 41.98
C GLU A 22 -21.84 -1.18 41.87
N ILE A 23 -21.69 -0.38 40.81
CA ILE A 23 -20.48 0.42 40.56
C ILE A 23 -20.44 1.58 41.55
N VAL A 24 -19.43 1.59 42.41
CA VAL A 24 -19.22 2.65 43.43
C VAL A 24 -18.17 3.66 43.01
N HIS A 25 -17.23 3.27 42.16
CA HIS A 25 -16.17 4.15 41.67
C HIS A 25 -15.65 3.67 40.31
N ALA A 26 -15.33 4.60 39.42
CA ALA A 26 -14.68 4.32 38.14
C ALA A 26 -13.50 5.26 37.96
N CYS A 27 -12.32 4.70 37.76
CA CYS A 27 -11.10 5.48 37.55
C CYS A 27 -11.10 6.07 36.12
N PRO A 28 -10.45 7.22 35.91
CA PRO A 28 -10.23 7.77 34.58
C PRO A 28 -9.50 6.77 33.66
N TYR A 29 -9.80 6.83 32.37
CA TYR A 29 -9.05 6.10 31.36
C TYR A 29 -7.62 6.65 31.27
N ALA A 30 -6.61 5.85 31.60
CA ALA A 30 -5.22 6.29 31.71
C ALA A 30 -4.30 5.57 30.72
N ARG A 31 -3.67 6.28 29.78
CA ARG A 31 -2.72 5.66 28.84
C ARG A 31 -1.37 5.41 29.51
N HIS A 32 -0.72 4.28 29.17
CA HIS A 32 0.53 3.88 29.84
C HIS A 32 1.80 4.05 28.99
N PHE A 33 1.73 4.18 27.67
CA PHE A 33 2.90 4.36 26.77
C PHE A 33 4.05 3.38 27.03
N GLY A 34 3.73 2.09 27.19
CA GLY A 34 4.71 1.05 27.55
C GLY A 34 5.11 0.99 29.03
N ARG A 35 4.79 1.99 29.85
CA ARG A 35 4.98 2.00 31.31
C ARG A 35 3.79 1.41 32.05
N VAL A 36 3.42 0.17 31.69
CA VAL A 36 2.21 -0.49 32.21
C VAL A 36 2.26 -0.61 33.75
N GLU A 37 3.36 -1.14 34.29
CA GLU A 37 3.49 -1.41 35.73
C GLU A 37 3.45 -0.13 36.56
N GLU A 38 4.11 0.95 36.10
CA GLU A 38 4.06 2.28 36.74
C GLU A 38 2.63 2.82 36.79
N LYS A 39 1.87 2.71 35.70
CA LYS A 39 0.47 3.17 35.68
C LYS A 39 -0.49 2.31 36.48
N ILE A 40 -0.24 1.00 36.58
CA ILE A 40 -1.01 0.14 37.49
C ILE A 40 -0.74 0.54 38.94
N GLN A 41 0.53 0.80 39.29
CA GLN A 41 0.89 1.26 40.63
C GLN A 41 0.23 2.59 40.98
N GLU A 42 0.31 3.59 40.09
CA GLU A 42 -0.37 4.88 40.27
C GLU A 42 -1.89 4.70 40.48
N LEU A 43 -2.53 3.84 39.69
CA LEU A 43 -3.97 3.57 39.80
C LEU A 43 -4.33 2.89 41.13
N ILE A 44 -3.54 1.92 41.59
CA ILE A 44 -3.77 1.26 42.88
C ILE A 44 -3.56 2.25 44.03
N ALA A 45 -2.50 3.05 43.99
CA ALA A 45 -2.24 4.09 44.98
C ALA A 45 -3.40 5.10 45.04
N GLN A 46 -3.94 5.50 43.88
CA GLN A 46 -5.12 6.35 43.81
C GLN A 46 -6.36 5.69 44.41
N LEU A 47 -6.63 4.41 44.11
CA LEU A 47 -7.74 3.67 44.70
C LEU A 47 -7.63 3.57 46.23
N TYR A 48 -6.42 3.38 46.76
CA TYR A 48 -6.17 3.36 48.20
C TYR A 48 -6.32 4.73 48.84
N ALA A 49 -5.90 5.80 48.16
CA ALA A 49 -6.12 7.16 48.63
C ALA A 49 -7.61 7.54 48.67
N ASP A 50 -8.38 7.12 47.66
CA ASP A 50 -9.78 7.52 47.49
C ASP A 50 -10.76 6.71 48.38
N ILE A 51 -10.47 5.41 48.64
CA ILE A 51 -11.44 4.46 49.27
C ILE A 51 -10.89 3.80 50.55
N GLY A 52 -9.56 3.83 50.76
CA GLY A 52 -8.88 3.15 51.85
C GLY A 52 -8.57 1.67 51.54
N PRO A 53 -7.35 1.16 51.85
CA PRO A 53 -6.95 -0.19 51.49
C PRO A 53 -7.77 -1.29 52.20
N GLU A 54 -8.16 -1.07 53.46
CA GLU A 54 -9.00 -1.97 54.26
C GLU A 54 -10.42 -2.17 53.71
N SER A 55 -10.90 -1.29 52.84
CA SER A 55 -12.23 -1.38 52.21
C SER A 55 -12.30 -2.43 51.10
N PHE A 56 -11.15 -2.91 50.60
CA PHE A 56 -11.06 -3.86 49.48
C PHE A 56 -10.99 -5.30 49.97
N ARG A 57 -11.84 -6.16 49.40
CA ARG A 57 -11.78 -7.62 49.56
C ARG A 57 -10.91 -8.27 48.47
N SER A 58 -10.91 -7.68 47.29
CA SER A 58 -10.14 -8.15 46.14
C SER A 58 -9.71 -6.98 45.26
N ILE A 59 -8.48 -7.01 44.77
CA ILE A 59 -8.01 -6.27 43.59
C ILE A 59 -7.65 -7.30 42.54
N SER A 60 -8.33 -7.26 41.41
CA SER A 60 -8.27 -8.28 40.38
C SER A 60 -7.94 -7.70 39.02
N PHE A 61 -7.35 -8.52 38.16
CA PHE A 61 -6.69 -8.06 36.94
C PHE A 61 -7.23 -8.75 35.68
N THR A 62 -7.31 -8.00 34.60
CA THR A 62 -7.60 -8.51 33.26
C THR A 62 -6.73 -7.77 32.23
N GLY A 63 -6.75 -8.25 30.98
CA GLY A 63 -5.96 -7.69 29.89
C GLY A 63 -4.61 -8.38 29.69
N ASN A 64 -4.06 -8.22 28.49
CA ASN A 64 -2.84 -8.93 28.06
C ASN A 64 -1.61 -8.55 28.90
N HIS A 65 -1.55 -7.32 29.41
CA HIS A 65 -0.39 -6.84 30.16
C HIS A 65 -0.46 -7.06 31.67
N ALA A 66 -1.62 -7.47 32.20
CA ALA A 66 -1.76 -7.68 33.64
C ALA A 66 -1.48 -9.13 34.07
N ARG A 67 -1.47 -10.12 33.16
CA ARG A 67 -1.38 -11.54 33.52
C ARG A 67 -0.14 -11.86 34.36
N LYS A 68 1.04 -11.53 33.83
CA LYS A 68 2.31 -11.83 34.51
C LYS A 68 2.42 -11.08 35.84
N LEU A 69 1.92 -9.84 35.87
CA LEU A 69 1.89 -9.04 37.10
C LEU A 69 0.95 -9.66 38.14
N ALA A 70 -0.24 -10.11 37.74
CA ALA A 70 -1.19 -10.78 38.62
C ALA A 70 -0.61 -12.09 39.20
N GLU A 71 0.10 -12.88 38.39
CA GLU A 71 0.83 -14.06 38.84
C GLU A 71 1.89 -13.72 39.90
N ASP A 72 2.69 -12.67 39.66
CA ASP A 72 3.77 -12.27 40.58
C ASP A 72 3.21 -11.68 41.91
N LEU A 73 2.02 -11.06 41.83
CA LEU A 73 1.30 -10.48 42.97
C LEU A 73 0.36 -11.46 43.69
N ASP A 74 0.22 -12.69 43.20
CA ASP A 74 -0.79 -13.66 43.68
C ASP A 74 -2.22 -13.09 43.68
N ALA A 75 -2.55 -12.31 42.65
CA ALA A 75 -3.84 -11.67 42.47
C ALA A 75 -4.70 -12.41 41.44
N PHE A 76 -6.03 -12.35 41.62
CA PHE A 76 -6.96 -12.98 40.66
C PHE A 76 -6.84 -12.36 39.27
N TYR A 77 -6.71 -13.23 38.27
CA TYR A 77 -6.67 -12.87 36.86
C TYR A 77 -7.77 -13.60 36.08
N GLU A 78 -8.42 -12.89 35.17
CA GLU A 78 -9.35 -13.47 34.21
C GLU A 78 -9.08 -12.91 32.80
N PHE A 79 -9.39 -13.69 31.77
CA PHE A 79 -9.16 -13.28 30.39
C PHE A 79 -10.09 -12.14 29.95
N GLU A 80 -9.52 -11.19 29.20
CA GLU A 80 -10.20 -9.97 28.78
C GLU A 80 -11.51 -10.23 28.02
N ASN A 81 -11.49 -11.18 27.07
CA ASN A 81 -12.64 -11.54 26.27
C ASN A 81 -13.86 -11.98 27.11
N ILE A 82 -13.63 -12.69 28.22
CA ILE A 82 -14.68 -13.11 29.15
C ILE A 82 -15.18 -11.89 29.94
N THR A 83 -14.25 -11.12 30.50
CA THR A 83 -14.57 -9.98 31.37
C THR A 83 -15.30 -8.86 30.61
N GLN A 84 -14.94 -8.57 29.36
CA GLN A 84 -15.64 -7.57 28.55
C GLN A 84 -17.11 -7.94 28.32
N VAL A 85 -17.41 -9.21 28.03
CA VAL A 85 -18.79 -9.70 27.87
C VAL A 85 -19.55 -9.62 29.18
N LEU A 86 -18.95 -10.04 30.29
CA LEU A 86 -19.56 -9.97 31.62
C LEU A 86 -19.91 -8.53 32.02
N GLY A 87 -18.96 -7.60 31.86
CA GLY A 87 -19.21 -6.19 32.17
C GLY A 87 -20.25 -5.57 31.24
N ALA A 88 -20.21 -5.88 29.94
CA ALA A 88 -21.19 -5.37 28.99
C ALA A 88 -22.62 -5.87 29.28
N LEU A 89 -22.79 -7.15 29.61
CA LEU A 89 -24.09 -7.73 29.96
C LEU A 89 -24.58 -7.32 31.35
N HIS A 90 -23.70 -6.94 32.26
CA HIS A 90 -24.10 -6.34 33.52
C HIS A 90 -24.74 -4.96 33.30
N VAL A 91 -24.18 -4.15 32.39
CA VAL A 91 -24.69 -2.81 32.07
C VAL A 91 -25.92 -2.85 31.14
N GLU A 92 -25.94 -3.74 30.15
CA GLU A 92 -27.08 -3.95 29.26
C GLU A 92 -27.36 -5.45 29.09
N PRO A 93 -28.20 -6.04 29.95
CA PRO A 93 -28.49 -7.47 29.95
C PRO A 93 -29.14 -7.98 28.67
N LYS A 94 -29.78 -7.13 27.86
CA LYS A 94 -30.46 -7.57 26.63
C LYS A 94 -29.55 -7.59 25.42
N ALA A 95 -28.28 -7.20 25.54
CA ALA A 95 -27.36 -7.11 24.42
C ALA A 95 -27.31 -8.43 23.64
N ARG A 96 -27.33 -8.31 22.31
CA ARG A 96 -27.26 -9.44 21.38
C ARG A 96 -25.99 -9.44 20.57
N SER A 97 -25.40 -8.27 20.35
CA SER A 97 -24.09 -8.12 19.71
C SER A 97 -23.26 -7.10 20.47
N ILE A 98 -21.97 -7.38 20.65
CA ILE A 98 -21.02 -6.48 21.29
C ILE A 98 -19.85 -6.29 20.34
N ILE A 99 -19.68 -5.05 19.86
CA ILE A 99 -18.51 -4.58 19.13
C ILE A 99 -17.54 -4.07 20.19
N SER A 100 -16.36 -4.67 20.30
CA SER A 100 -15.29 -4.22 21.18
C SER A 100 -14.13 -3.71 20.34
N MET A 101 -13.74 -2.44 20.52
CA MET A 101 -12.55 -1.89 19.87
C MET A 101 -11.68 -1.16 20.87
N GLY A 102 -10.59 -1.85 21.23
CA GLY A 102 -9.54 -1.34 22.09
C GLY A 102 -8.37 -0.77 21.28
N GLY A 103 -7.22 -0.76 21.95
CA GLY A 103 -5.96 -0.26 21.43
C GLY A 103 -5.44 -1.04 20.24
N GLN A 104 -5.03 -2.28 20.48
CA GLN A 104 -4.51 -3.20 19.46
C GLN A 104 -5.48 -4.37 19.20
N ASP A 105 -6.54 -4.44 20.00
CA ASP A 105 -7.46 -5.56 20.06
C ASP A 105 -8.84 -5.08 19.61
N THR A 106 -9.50 -5.87 18.80
CA THR A 106 -10.82 -5.60 18.26
C THR A 106 -11.56 -6.91 18.11
N ALA A 107 -12.79 -6.97 18.61
CA ALA A 107 -13.57 -8.19 18.69
C ALA A 107 -15.06 -7.97 18.47
N LEU A 108 -15.72 -9.02 17.99
CA LEU A 108 -17.16 -9.16 17.91
C LEU A 108 -17.59 -10.33 18.78
N PHE A 109 -18.58 -10.08 19.65
CA PHE A 109 -19.27 -11.09 20.43
C PHE A 109 -20.74 -11.12 20.04
N GLU A 110 -21.30 -12.29 19.69
CA GLU A 110 -22.74 -12.47 19.55
C GLU A 110 -23.27 -13.29 20.75
N ILE A 111 -24.32 -12.79 21.37
CA ILE A 111 -24.87 -13.32 22.61
C ILE A 111 -26.20 -14.05 22.34
N GLY A 112 -26.19 -15.35 22.60
CA GLY A 112 -27.39 -16.17 22.68
C GLY A 112 -28.08 -15.94 24.02
N HIS A 113 -29.41 -15.90 24.01
CA HIS A 113 -30.21 -15.96 25.24
C HIS A 113 -31.20 -17.10 25.04
N GLU A 114 -31.26 -18.03 25.98
CA GLU A 114 -32.20 -19.16 25.88
C GLU A 114 -33.66 -18.68 25.89
N ALA A 115 -34.49 -19.34 25.08
CA ALA A 115 -35.91 -19.04 25.00
C ALA A 115 -36.66 -19.68 26.18
N GLY A 116 -36.91 -18.91 27.24
CA GLY A 116 -37.75 -19.36 28.37
C GLY A 116 -37.42 -18.78 29.75
N ALA A 117 -36.30 -18.06 29.91
CA ALA A 117 -35.94 -17.42 31.17
C ALA A 117 -36.89 -16.25 31.49
N SER A 118 -37.90 -16.52 32.31
CA SER A 118 -39.00 -15.62 32.66
C SER A 118 -38.74 -14.71 33.88
N LYS A 119 -37.47 -14.52 34.27
CA LYS A 119 -37.09 -13.55 35.30
C LYS A 119 -35.93 -12.68 34.82
N ALA A 120 -36.17 -11.37 34.82
CA ALA A 120 -35.13 -10.37 34.59
C ALA A 120 -34.04 -10.50 35.68
N GLY A 121 -32.80 -10.76 35.27
CA GLY A 121 -31.62 -10.71 36.15
C GLY A 121 -30.68 -11.92 36.06
N GLU A 122 -31.17 -13.10 35.65
CA GLU A 122 -30.37 -14.33 35.58
C GLU A 122 -30.75 -15.16 34.33
N GLY A 123 -30.70 -14.53 33.15
CA GLY A 123 -30.78 -15.29 31.90
C GLY A 123 -29.45 -15.99 31.67
N GLU A 124 -29.45 -17.33 31.56
CA GLU A 124 -28.31 -18.05 30.98
C GLU A 124 -28.10 -17.53 29.56
N TRP A 125 -27.08 -16.70 29.41
CA TRP A 125 -26.58 -16.25 28.14
C TRP A 125 -25.44 -17.17 27.73
N GLU A 126 -25.31 -17.41 26.43
CA GLU A 126 -24.16 -18.10 25.87
C GLU A 126 -23.45 -17.19 24.87
N LEU A 127 -22.13 -17.35 24.79
CA LEU A 127 -21.34 -16.71 23.73
C LEU A 127 -21.53 -17.52 22.43
N ALA A 128 -22.57 -17.18 21.68
CA ALA A 128 -22.96 -17.88 20.46
C ALA A 128 -21.91 -17.73 19.33
N TYR A 129 -21.17 -16.62 19.33
CA TYR A 129 -20.07 -16.40 18.40
C TYR A 129 -19.04 -15.43 18.94
N PHE A 130 -17.78 -15.66 18.58
CA PHE A 130 -16.65 -14.79 18.86
C PHE A 130 -15.74 -14.69 17.64
N ASN A 131 -15.31 -13.47 17.32
CA ASN A 131 -14.26 -13.20 16.36
C ASN A 131 -13.38 -12.05 16.85
N SER A 132 -12.09 -12.08 16.54
CA SER A 132 -11.16 -11.02 16.90
C SER A 132 -10.13 -10.81 15.80
N ASN A 133 -9.52 -9.62 15.75
CA ASN A 133 -8.46 -9.32 14.80
C ASN A 133 -7.20 -10.15 15.09
N GLY A 134 -6.43 -10.43 14.03
CA GLY A 134 -5.06 -10.94 14.19
C GLY A 134 -4.12 -9.88 14.77
N PRO A 135 -2.81 -10.16 14.90
CA PRO A 135 -1.81 -9.27 15.52
C PRO A 135 -1.55 -7.95 14.76
N CYS A 136 -2.32 -7.64 13.72
CA CYS A 136 -2.20 -6.41 12.95
C CYS A 136 -3.02 -5.30 13.62
N ALA A 137 -2.45 -4.11 13.72
CA ALA A 137 -3.15 -2.94 14.24
C ALA A 137 -4.26 -2.40 13.30
N SER A 138 -4.37 -2.85 12.04
CA SER A 138 -5.45 -2.38 11.16
C SER A 138 -6.82 -2.73 11.75
N GLY A 139 -7.76 -1.77 11.73
CA GLY A 139 -9.07 -1.97 12.31
C GLY A 139 -9.12 -1.70 13.82
N THR A 140 -8.12 -1.06 14.43
CA THR A 140 -8.02 -0.85 15.90
C THR A 140 -7.87 0.62 16.28
N GLY A 141 -7.92 0.95 17.58
CA GLY A 141 -7.67 2.31 18.06
C GLY A 141 -6.25 2.82 17.78
N SER A 142 -5.24 1.95 17.92
CA SER A 142 -3.84 2.29 17.66
C SER A 142 -3.61 2.67 16.20
N PHE A 143 -4.38 2.09 15.28
CA PHE A 143 -4.32 2.48 13.87
C PHE A 143 -4.71 3.94 13.66
N ILE A 144 -5.78 4.39 14.31
CA ILE A 144 -6.21 5.80 14.27
C ILE A 144 -5.19 6.69 14.97
N ASP A 145 -4.72 6.30 16.16
CA ASP A 145 -3.72 7.06 16.91
C ASP A 145 -2.45 7.31 16.09
N GLN A 146 -1.94 6.26 15.43
CA GLN A 146 -0.77 6.37 14.55
C GLN A 146 -1.01 7.35 13.40
N GLN A 147 -2.20 7.35 12.78
CA GLN A 147 -2.50 8.30 11.70
C GLN A 147 -2.70 9.73 12.22
N ALA A 148 -3.33 9.89 13.39
CA ALA A 148 -3.56 11.18 14.01
C ALA A 148 -2.24 11.85 14.43
N GLN A 149 -1.35 11.12 15.11
CA GLN A 149 -0.04 11.64 15.50
C GLN A 149 0.80 12.05 14.29
N ARG A 150 0.65 11.36 13.15
CA ARG A 150 1.32 11.74 11.89
C ARG A 150 0.76 13.04 11.31
N LEU A 151 -0.56 13.20 11.30
CA LEU A 151 -1.21 14.43 10.82
C LEU A 151 -1.08 15.60 11.81
N ALA A 152 -0.74 15.33 13.07
CA ALA A 152 -0.44 16.33 14.07
C ALA A 152 0.64 17.31 13.62
N THR A 153 1.68 16.84 12.92
CA THR A 153 2.75 17.72 12.42
C THR A 153 2.26 18.69 11.34
N ALA A 154 1.14 18.39 10.67
CA ALA A 154 0.49 19.31 9.75
C ALA A 154 -0.49 20.28 10.46
N LEU A 155 -0.91 19.96 11.69
CA LEU A 155 -1.78 20.77 12.54
C LEU A 155 -1.00 21.70 13.47
N TYR A 156 0.19 21.27 13.92
CA TYR A 156 1.04 21.99 14.86
C TYR A 156 2.44 22.19 14.27
N GLU A 157 2.93 23.43 14.27
CA GLU A 157 4.28 23.81 13.79
C GLU A 157 5.42 23.40 14.77
N THR A 158 5.27 22.33 15.55
CA THR A 158 6.27 21.95 16.58
C THR A 158 6.65 20.47 16.58
N GLU A 159 7.94 20.20 16.73
CA GLU A 159 8.56 18.85 16.66
C GLU A 159 8.41 17.99 17.92
N LYS A 160 7.71 18.44 18.97
CA LYS A 160 7.63 17.70 20.24
C LYS A 160 6.19 17.55 20.75
N VAL A 161 5.69 16.31 20.67
CA VAL A 161 4.52 15.85 21.43
C VAL A 161 5.01 14.74 22.36
N VAL A 162 5.35 15.09 23.60
CA VAL A 162 5.96 14.15 24.58
C VAL A 162 5.09 13.97 25.84
N SER A 163 4.05 14.80 26.06
CA SER A 163 3.15 14.67 27.21
C SER A 163 1.81 14.02 26.83
N GLN A 164 1.18 13.35 27.81
CA GLN A 164 -0.17 12.78 27.72
C GLN A 164 -1.18 13.81 27.21
N GLU A 165 -1.18 15.00 27.82
CA GLU A 165 -2.07 16.11 27.49
C GLU A 165 -1.93 16.55 26.04
N ALA A 166 -0.70 16.56 25.50
CA ALA A 166 -0.47 16.97 24.13
C ALA A 166 -1.01 15.94 23.12
N ILE A 167 -0.89 14.64 23.39
CA ILE A 167 -1.45 13.59 22.51
C ILE A 167 -2.98 13.61 22.56
N ASP A 168 -3.56 13.78 23.74
CA ASP A 168 -5.01 13.85 23.89
C ASP A 168 -5.58 15.09 23.20
N GLN A 169 -4.87 16.24 23.24
CA GLN A 169 -5.22 17.43 22.47
C GLN A 169 -5.12 17.20 20.96
N VAL A 170 -4.04 16.58 20.49
CA VAL A 170 -3.86 16.21 19.08
C VAL A 170 -5.03 15.37 18.59
N LEU A 171 -5.45 14.37 19.36
CA LEU A 171 -6.56 13.49 19.00
C LEU A 171 -7.89 14.24 19.02
N ALA A 172 -8.10 15.15 19.98
CA ALA A 172 -9.29 15.99 20.03
C ALA A 172 -9.40 16.89 18.79
N ASP A 173 -8.33 17.60 18.44
CA ASP A 173 -8.28 18.50 17.28
C ASP A 173 -8.42 17.72 15.97
N PHE A 174 -7.82 16.53 15.90
CA PHE A 174 -7.96 15.61 14.78
C PHE A 174 -9.43 15.20 14.56
N ILE A 175 -10.13 14.81 15.64
CA ILE A 175 -11.55 14.44 15.58
C ILE A 175 -12.42 15.65 15.23
N GLU A 176 -12.13 16.81 15.81
CA GLU A 176 -12.88 18.04 15.51
C GLU A 176 -12.74 18.44 14.04
N LEU A 177 -11.52 18.40 13.50
CA LEU A 177 -11.26 18.74 12.11
C LEU A 177 -11.99 17.80 11.16
N GLY A 178 -11.89 16.48 11.34
CA GLY A 178 -12.61 15.52 10.51
C GLY A 178 -14.13 15.66 10.59
N SER A 179 -14.66 16.08 11.73
CA SER A 179 -16.10 16.30 11.92
C SER A 179 -16.66 17.47 11.11
N LYS A 180 -15.80 18.34 10.56
CA LYS A 180 -16.19 19.43 9.65
C LYS A 180 -16.47 18.94 8.23
N SER A 181 -16.05 17.72 7.89
CA SER A 181 -16.29 17.15 6.55
C SER A 181 -17.71 16.58 6.42
N LEU A 182 -18.34 16.87 5.27
CA LEU A 182 -19.59 16.23 4.83
C LEU A 182 -19.35 15.17 3.74
N LYS A 183 -18.11 15.05 3.25
CA LYS A 183 -17.76 14.21 2.11
C LYS A 183 -16.43 13.50 2.37
N PRO A 184 -16.45 12.25 2.87
CA PRO A 184 -15.22 11.52 3.18
C PRO A 184 -14.41 11.22 1.92
N ALA A 185 -13.09 11.37 2.01
CA ALA A 185 -12.16 10.88 0.99
C ALA A 185 -12.09 9.35 1.02
N HIS A 186 -11.76 8.72 -0.10
CA HIS A 186 -11.59 7.28 -0.15
C HIS A 186 -10.18 6.87 0.33
N VAL A 187 -10.03 6.63 1.63
CA VAL A 187 -8.76 6.24 2.26
C VAL A 187 -8.66 4.71 2.38
N ALA A 188 -7.61 4.12 1.81
CA ALA A 188 -7.30 2.70 1.97
C ALA A 188 -6.82 2.40 3.40
N CYS A 189 -7.62 1.67 4.20
CA CYS A 189 -7.35 1.48 5.63
C CYS A 189 -6.68 0.14 6.01
N ARG A 190 -6.32 -0.66 5.00
CA ARG A 190 -5.88 -2.06 5.15
C ARG A 190 -4.74 -2.30 6.15
N CYS A 191 -3.80 -1.38 6.25
CA CYS A 191 -2.69 -1.45 7.19
C CYS A 191 -2.13 -0.04 7.43
N THR A 192 -1.55 0.19 8.60
CA THR A 192 -1.03 1.50 9.02
C THR A 192 0.00 2.09 8.06
N VAL A 193 0.79 1.25 7.40
CA VAL A 193 1.80 1.68 6.42
C VAL A 193 1.17 2.08 5.10
N PHE A 194 0.21 1.29 4.63
CA PHE A 194 -0.47 1.56 3.36
C PHE A 194 -1.35 2.80 3.44
N THR A 195 -2.10 2.92 4.54
CA THR A 195 -2.93 4.09 4.82
C THR A 195 -2.09 5.36 4.86
N LYS A 196 -0.87 5.32 5.41
CA LYS A 196 0.07 6.44 5.39
C LYS A 196 0.38 6.90 3.98
N SER A 197 0.82 5.98 3.13
CA SER A 197 1.17 6.30 1.73
C SER A 197 -0.03 6.88 0.99
N ASP A 198 -1.20 6.27 1.15
CA ASP A 198 -2.43 6.71 0.49
C ASP A 198 -2.87 8.11 0.96
N MET A 199 -2.88 8.37 2.27
CA MET A 199 -3.19 9.69 2.83
C MET A 199 -2.24 10.77 2.30
N ILE A 200 -0.94 10.48 2.21
CA ILE A 200 0.05 11.46 1.73
C ILE A 200 -0.12 11.71 0.23
N HIS A 201 -0.47 10.69 -0.55
CA HIS A 201 -0.87 10.89 -1.94
C HIS A 201 -2.13 11.75 -2.08
N LEU A 202 -3.12 11.57 -1.21
CA LEU A 202 -4.33 12.41 -1.19
C LEU A 202 -3.99 13.85 -0.81
N GLN A 203 -3.13 14.07 0.19
CA GLN A 203 -2.63 15.41 0.57
C GLN A 203 -1.88 16.08 -0.59
N ASN A 204 -1.00 15.36 -1.28
CA ASN A 204 -0.25 15.87 -2.43
C ASN A 204 -1.15 16.18 -3.63
N LYS A 205 -2.35 15.58 -3.71
CA LYS A 205 -3.41 15.95 -4.67
C LYS A 205 -4.25 17.14 -4.19
N GLY A 206 -3.99 17.63 -2.98
CA GLY A 206 -4.68 18.73 -2.32
C GLY A 206 -6.05 18.34 -1.77
N GLU A 207 -6.32 17.06 -1.50
CA GLU A 207 -7.52 16.69 -0.74
C GLU A 207 -7.48 17.36 0.63
N ARG A 208 -8.63 17.86 1.09
CA ARG A 208 -8.71 18.60 2.34
C ARG A 208 -8.47 17.65 3.51
N LEU A 209 -7.77 18.14 4.52
CA LEU A 209 -7.37 17.31 5.65
C LEU A 209 -8.60 16.75 6.40
N GLU A 210 -9.67 17.53 6.54
CA GLU A 210 -10.93 17.09 7.12
C GLU A 210 -11.57 15.93 6.36
N ASP A 211 -11.50 15.92 5.02
CA ASP A 211 -12.09 14.88 4.17
C ASP A 211 -11.29 13.58 4.30
N ILE A 212 -9.95 13.68 4.38
CA ILE A 212 -9.05 12.54 4.62
C ILE A 212 -9.30 11.94 6.01
N ILE A 213 -9.40 12.78 7.05
CA ILE A 213 -9.63 12.31 8.42
C ILE A 213 -10.98 11.61 8.51
N PHE A 214 -12.05 12.16 7.94
CA PHE A 214 -13.34 11.48 7.95
C PHE A 214 -13.30 10.17 7.15
N GLY A 215 -12.66 10.19 5.98
CA GLY A 215 -12.41 9.02 5.14
C GLY A 215 -11.68 7.89 5.86
N LEU A 216 -10.70 8.22 6.69
CA LEU A 216 -9.95 7.27 7.52
C LEU A 216 -10.88 6.50 8.49
N HIS A 217 -11.79 7.17 9.17
CA HIS A 217 -12.72 6.53 10.12
C HIS A 217 -13.75 5.65 9.40
N ILE A 218 -14.23 6.09 8.23
CA ILE A 218 -15.10 5.28 7.36
C ILE A 218 -14.37 4.03 6.87
N GLY A 219 -13.13 4.17 6.41
CA GLY A 219 -12.31 3.03 5.97
C GLY A 219 -11.96 2.08 7.12
N ASN A 220 -11.73 2.59 8.33
CA ASN A 220 -11.50 1.77 9.53
C ASN A 220 -12.75 0.95 9.91
N ALA A 221 -13.94 1.58 9.86
CA ALA A 221 -15.21 0.87 10.04
C ALA A 221 -15.45 -0.16 8.92
N ARG A 222 -15.15 0.18 7.66
CA ARG A 222 -15.25 -0.75 6.53
C ARG A 222 -14.38 -1.98 6.72
N ASN A 223 -13.16 -1.81 7.22
CA ASN A 223 -12.27 -2.93 7.53
C ASN A 223 -12.81 -3.81 8.65
N TYR A 224 -13.40 -3.22 9.69
CA TYR A 224 -14.08 -4.00 10.72
C TYR A 224 -15.23 -4.84 10.11
N MET A 225 -16.00 -4.23 9.21
CA MET A 225 -17.09 -4.92 8.52
C MET A 225 -16.60 -6.09 7.67
N SER A 226 -15.51 -5.94 6.91
CA SER A 226 -15.00 -7.03 6.06
C SER A 226 -14.33 -8.15 6.88
N THR A 227 -13.51 -7.78 7.87
CA THR A 227 -12.62 -8.73 8.57
C THR A 227 -13.25 -9.37 9.81
N ILE A 228 -14.09 -8.65 10.56
CA ILE A 228 -14.67 -9.12 11.82
C ILE A 228 -16.12 -9.55 11.66
N VAL A 229 -16.95 -8.71 11.05
CA VAL A 229 -18.39 -9.00 10.82
C VAL A 229 -18.57 -9.94 9.64
N SER A 230 -17.81 -9.72 8.57
CA SER A 230 -17.86 -10.46 7.31
C SER A 230 -19.29 -10.54 6.74
N ASN A 231 -19.88 -11.73 6.61
CA ASN A 231 -21.23 -11.92 6.06
C ASN A 231 -22.33 -11.99 7.13
N ARG A 232 -22.03 -11.65 8.38
CA ARG A 232 -22.97 -11.77 9.51
C ARG A 232 -23.89 -10.57 9.60
N ARG A 233 -25.13 -10.83 10.03
CA ARG A 233 -26.08 -9.79 10.41
C ARG A 233 -26.07 -9.64 11.92
N LEU A 234 -25.56 -8.51 12.40
CA LEU A 234 -25.57 -8.20 13.83
C LEU A 234 -27.01 -8.01 14.31
N ARG A 235 -27.29 -8.51 15.51
CA ARG A 235 -28.61 -8.46 16.16
C ARG A 235 -28.64 -7.33 17.19
N ALA A 236 -29.71 -6.56 17.18
CA ALA A 236 -29.94 -5.51 18.18
C ALA A 236 -30.42 -6.13 19.53
N PRO A 237 -30.11 -5.50 20.68
CA PRO A 237 -29.26 -4.30 20.84
C PRO A 237 -27.79 -4.58 20.52
N ILE A 238 -27.15 -3.66 19.78
CA ILE A 238 -25.73 -3.72 19.42
C ILE A 238 -24.98 -2.73 20.32
N LEU A 239 -24.12 -3.25 21.19
CA LEU A 239 -23.26 -2.43 22.04
C LEU A 239 -21.93 -2.13 21.33
N PHE A 240 -21.41 -0.92 21.54
CA PHE A 240 -20.05 -0.56 21.20
C PHE A 240 -19.26 -0.23 22.47
N ILE A 241 -18.21 -1.01 22.75
CA ILE A 241 -17.35 -0.91 23.94
C ILE A 241 -15.87 -0.77 23.54
N GLY A 242 -15.01 -0.42 24.51
CA GLY A 242 -13.58 -0.20 24.33
C GLY A 242 -13.20 1.27 24.17
N GLY A 243 -11.91 1.55 24.01
CA GLY A 243 -11.39 2.93 24.00
C GLY A 243 -11.90 3.78 22.83
N LEU A 244 -12.19 3.17 21.68
CA LEU A 244 -12.64 3.91 20.49
C LEU A 244 -14.07 4.47 20.60
N THR A 245 -14.82 4.12 21.63
CA THR A 245 -16.14 4.73 21.89
C THR A 245 -16.03 6.22 22.24
N LEU A 246 -14.85 6.67 22.70
CA LEU A 246 -14.57 8.09 22.94
C LEU A 246 -14.40 8.88 21.63
N ASN A 247 -14.12 8.21 20.50
CA ASN A 247 -13.94 8.85 19.21
C ASN A 247 -15.27 9.02 18.48
N ARG A 248 -15.78 10.27 18.44
CA ARG A 248 -17.08 10.61 17.83
C ARG A 248 -17.15 10.28 16.33
N LEU A 249 -16.06 10.43 15.58
CA LEU A 249 -16.00 10.08 14.16
C LEU A 249 -16.10 8.57 13.93
N GLN A 250 -15.43 7.78 14.76
CA GLN A 250 -15.53 6.32 14.70
C GLN A 250 -16.95 5.84 15.03
N VAL A 251 -17.58 6.44 16.05
CA VAL A 251 -18.98 6.18 16.39
C VAL A 251 -19.90 6.53 15.22
N GLN A 252 -19.70 7.69 14.59
CA GLN A 252 -20.48 8.10 13.42
C GLN A 252 -20.28 7.13 12.24
N ALA A 253 -19.05 6.68 12.00
CA ALA A 253 -18.74 5.70 10.96
C ALA A 253 -19.47 4.37 11.18
N PHE A 254 -19.51 3.86 12.41
CA PHE A 254 -20.30 2.66 12.72
C PHE A 254 -21.80 2.90 12.65
N LYS A 255 -22.30 4.07 13.04
CA LYS A 255 -23.73 4.40 12.93
C LYS A 255 -24.23 4.44 11.48
N ALA A 256 -23.34 4.67 10.50
CA ALA A 256 -23.68 4.53 9.09
C ALA A 256 -24.01 3.08 8.69
N TYR A 257 -23.43 2.09 9.38
CA TYR A 257 -23.74 0.66 9.20
C TYR A 257 -24.84 0.16 10.16
N PHE A 258 -24.84 0.67 11.39
CA PHE A 258 -25.71 0.26 12.49
C PHE A 258 -26.40 1.48 13.12
N PRO A 259 -27.52 1.96 12.56
CA PRO A 259 -28.20 3.16 13.07
C PRO A 259 -28.57 3.09 14.56
N ASP A 260 -28.89 1.89 15.05
CA ASP A 260 -29.30 1.61 16.44
C ASP A 260 -28.12 1.26 17.37
N LEU A 261 -26.88 1.62 17.00
CA LEU A 261 -25.68 1.36 17.82
C LEU A 261 -25.75 2.09 19.18
N VAL A 262 -25.58 1.32 20.26
CA VAL A 262 -25.64 1.82 21.64
C VAL A 262 -24.23 1.86 22.24
N ILE A 263 -23.87 2.97 22.89
CA ILE A 263 -22.65 3.07 23.70
C ILE A 263 -23.10 3.01 25.17
N PRO A 264 -22.79 1.94 25.91
CA PRO A 264 -23.22 1.82 27.29
C PRO A 264 -22.43 2.76 28.22
N PRO A 265 -22.94 3.09 29.42
CA PRO A 265 -22.14 3.67 30.49
C PRO A 265 -20.87 2.84 30.74
N TYR A 266 -19.77 3.51 31.06
CA TYR A 266 -18.47 2.87 31.34
C TYR A 266 -17.94 1.97 30.20
N ALA A 267 -18.33 2.26 28.95
CA ALA A 267 -17.93 1.49 27.76
C ALA A 267 -16.43 1.21 27.64
N THR A 268 -15.56 2.09 28.16
CA THR A 268 -14.10 1.95 28.13
C THR A 268 -13.54 0.99 29.18
N ALA A 269 -14.32 0.64 30.19
CA ALA A 269 -13.89 -0.09 31.39
C ALA A 269 -14.73 -1.34 31.67
N THR A 270 -15.48 -1.85 30.68
CA THR A 270 -16.30 -3.06 30.84
C THR A 270 -15.46 -4.30 31.21
N GLY A 271 -14.21 -4.40 30.73
CA GLY A 271 -13.28 -5.45 31.18
C GLY A 271 -12.97 -5.38 32.67
N ALA A 272 -12.66 -4.19 33.18
CA ALA A 272 -12.42 -3.95 34.60
C ALA A 272 -13.67 -4.29 35.45
N LEU A 273 -14.86 -3.90 35.00
CA LEU A 273 -16.11 -4.30 35.64
C LEU A 273 -16.30 -5.83 35.66
N GLY A 274 -16.06 -6.49 34.53
CA GLY A 274 -16.22 -7.93 34.40
C GLY A 274 -15.31 -8.74 35.33
N VAL A 275 -14.04 -8.33 35.48
CA VAL A 275 -13.13 -9.04 36.41
C VAL A 275 -13.52 -8.81 37.87
N ALA A 276 -14.00 -7.60 38.23
CA ALA A 276 -14.51 -7.33 39.57
C ALA A 276 -15.73 -8.19 39.90
N LEU A 277 -16.67 -8.31 38.94
CA LEU A 277 -17.86 -9.17 39.06
C LEU A 277 -17.49 -10.65 39.17
N GLN A 278 -16.48 -11.10 38.41
CA GLN A 278 -16.01 -12.48 38.47
C GLN A 278 -15.32 -12.80 39.81
N ALA A 279 -14.52 -11.86 40.33
CA ALA A 279 -13.93 -11.98 41.66
C ALA A 279 -15.00 -12.04 42.76
N LEU A 280 -16.07 -11.23 42.65
CA LEU A 280 -17.23 -11.27 43.54
C LEU A 280 -17.94 -12.62 43.49
N ARG A 281 -18.24 -13.14 42.29
CA ARG A 281 -18.93 -14.43 42.09
C ARG A 281 -18.13 -15.62 42.57
N SER A 282 -16.82 -15.62 42.35
CA SER A 282 -15.91 -16.69 42.79
C SER A 282 -15.55 -16.61 44.28
N GLY A 283 -15.95 -15.54 44.97
CA GLY A 283 -15.62 -15.31 46.38
C GLY A 283 -14.12 -15.11 46.62
N HIS A 284 -13.37 -14.70 45.59
CA HIS A 284 -11.93 -14.51 45.67
C HIS A 284 -11.57 -13.39 46.67
N ARG A 285 -10.45 -13.58 47.38
CA ARG A 285 -9.91 -12.60 48.33
C ARG A 285 -8.42 -12.43 48.07
N GLY A 286 -7.99 -11.18 47.92
CA GLY A 286 -6.59 -10.85 47.65
C GLY A 286 -6.43 -9.36 47.39
N VAL A 287 -5.71 -8.66 48.26
CA VAL A 287 -5.33 -7.25 48.07
C VAL A 287 -3.85 -7.18 47.72
N VAL A 288 -3.46 -6.17 46.95
CA VAL A 288 -2.10 -6.02 46.44
C VAL A 288 -1.28 -5.14 47.39
N GLU A 289 -0.17 -5.66 47.92
CA GLU A 289 0.75 -4.85 48.73
C GLU A 289 1.62 -3.95 47.85
N GLU A 290 1.62 -2.64 48.14
CA GLU A 290 2.33 -1.62 47.35
C GLU A 290 3.86 -1.87 47.27
N LYS A 291 4.48 -2.36 48.35
CA LYS A 291 5.92 -2.69 48.37
C LYS A 291 6.30 -3.83 47.42
N ARG A 292 5.40 -4.81 47.22
CA ARG A 292 5.66 -5.97 46.38
C ARG A 292 5.69 -5.60 44.89
N LEU A 293 4.93 -4.57 44.49
CA LEU A 293 4.98 -3.96 43.16
C LEU A 293 6.37 -3.35 42.87
N GLU A 294 6.96 -2.65 43.84
CA GLU A 294 8.29 -2.04 43.70
C GLU A 294 9.40 -3.10 43.57
N GLU A 295 9.32 -4.18 44.35
CA GLU A 295 10.29 -5.28 44.33
C GLU A 295 10.29 -6.04 42.99
N ILE A 296 9.10 -6.36 42.44
CA ILE A 296 8.96 -7.06 41.15
C ILE A 296 9.62 -6.25 40.03
N ARG A 297 9.41 -4.93 40.00
CA ARG A 297 10.02 -4.03 39.01
C ARG A 297 11.54 -4.05 39.04
N SER A 298 12.13 -4.15 40.24
CA SER A 298 13.60 -4.14 40.42
C SER A 298 14.30 -5.44 40.01
N SER A 299 13.58 -6.57 39.99
CA SER A 299 14.15 -7.92 39.81
C SER A 299 14.15 -8.43 38.36
N ARG A 300 13.40 -7.81 37.44
CA ARG A 300 13.30 -8.23 36.03
C ARG A 300 14.44 -7.70 35.17
N MET A 301 15.64 -8.25 35.34
CA MET A 301 16.68 -8.23 34.30
C MET A 301 16.64 -9.55 33.53
N VAL A 302 16.13 -9.53 32.30
CA VAL A 302 16.02 -10.73 31.45
C VAL A 302 17.27 -10.88 30.58
N ASN A 303 17.74 -12.13 30.44
CA ASN A 303 18.78 -12.52 29.49
C ASN A 303 18.21 -12.44 28.06
N LEU A 304 18.48 -11.34 27.35
CA LEU A 304 17.99 -11.09 26.00
C LEU A 304 19.01 -11.56 24.95
N PRO A 305 18.57 -12.06 23.78
CA PRO A 305 19.47 -12.32 22.67
C PRO A 305 20.15 -11.01 22.24
N SER A 306 21.42 -11.11 21.82
CA SER A 306 22.21 -9.94 21.46
C SER A 306 22.87 -10.10 20.09
N ALA A 307 22.83 -9.03 19.30
CA ALA A 307 23.54 -8.91 18.03
C ALA A 307 24.91 -8.23 18.22
N GLN A 308 25.70 -8.16 17.15
CA GLN A 308 26.99 -7.50 17.18
C GLN A 308 26.84 -5.99 17.46
N ARG A 309 27.79 -5.41 18.20
CA ARG A 309 27.86 -3.96 18.42
C ARG A 309 28.02 -3.20 17.10
N LEU A 310 27.30 -2.08 16.96
CA LEU A 310 27.46 -1.14 15.85
C LEU A 310 28.82 -0.45 15.93
N ILE A 311 29.70 -0.72 14.96
CA ILE A 311 31.04 -0.13 14.87
C ILE A 311 31.31 0.22 13.41
N LEU A 312 31.69 1.46 13.16
CA LEU A 312 32.12 1.90 11.82
C LEU A 312 33.65 1.77 11.71
N ARG A 313 34.16 0.95 10.79
CA ARG A 313 35.60 0.68 10.64
C ARG A 313 36.13 1.01 9.24
N LYS A 314 35.37 0.66 8.20
CA LYS A 314 35.77 0.73 6.79
C LYS A 314 35.23 1.97 6.09
N THR A 315 34.06 2.45 6.52
CA THR A 315 33.38 3.59 5.92
C THR A 315 33.89 4.90 6.51
N LEU A 316 34.33 5.82 5.64
CA LEU A 316 34.61 7.19 6.05
C LEU A 316 33.29 7.95 6.17
N PHE A 317 32.98 8.42 7.39
CA PHE A 317 31.78 9.22 7.64
C PHE A 317 32.13 10.70 7.78
N PRO A 318 31.62 11.60 6.91
CA PRO A 318 31.83 13.03 7.06
C PRO A 318 31.05 13.56 8.27
N GLU A 319 31.74 14.04 9.31
CA GLU A 319 31.13 14.61 10.53
C GLU A 319 30.40 15.95 10.25
N GLY A 320 30.76 16.65 9.17
CA GLY A 320 30.15 17.90 8.76
C GLY A 320 29.48 17.80 7.38
N ASN A 321 28.32 18.45 7.24
CA ASN A 321 27.53 18.44 6.01
C ASN A 321 27.14 19.85 5.51
N LEU A 322 27.72 20.89 6.09
CA LEU A 322 27.47 22.29 5.71
C LEU A 322 28.20 22.65 4.41
N VAL A 323 27.58 23.51 3.60
CA VAL A 323 28.24 24.12 2.44
C VAL A 323 29.15 25.24 2.95
N ALA A 324 30.38 25.32 2.44
CA ALA A 324 31.31 26.36 2.82
C ALA A 324 30.77 27.74 2.39
N SER A 325 30.57 28.65 3.35
CA SER A 325 30.11 30.01 3.06
C SER A 325 31.17 30.75 2.25
N LYS A 326 30.82 31.16 1.03
CA LYS A 326 31.62 32.05 0.18
C LYS A 326 30.77 33.26 -0.19
N PRO A 327 31.31 34.50 -0.11
CA PRO A 327 30.61 35.68 -0.59
C PRO A 327 30.34 35.55 -2.09
N LEU A 328 29.08 35.67 -2.49
CA LEU A 328 28.66 35.62 -3.89
C LEU A 328 29.00 36.94 -4.59
N LYS A 329 29.52 36.85 -5.82
CA LYS A 329 29.70 38.02 -6.68
C LYS A 329 28.34 38.44 -7.25
N LYS A 330 28.18 39.72 -7.60
CA LYS A 330 26.97 40.22 -8.25
C LYS A 330 26.76 39.48 -9.59
N LYS A 331 25.54 38.96 -9.82
CA LYS A 331 25.16 38.12 -10.97
C LYS A 331 25.98 36.82 -11.11
N THR A 332 26.15 36.09 -10.02
CA THR A 332 26.70 34.73 -10.09
C THR A 332 25.71 33.84 -10.83
N ARG A 333 26.14 33.22 -11.94
CA ARG A 333 25.33 32.28 -12.72
C ARG A 333 25.23 30.94 -12.01
N VAL A 334 24.00 30.46 -11.86
CA VAL A 334 23.70 29.26 -11.07
C VAL A 334 22.61 28.41 -11.71
N TYR A 335 22.63 27.12 -11.42
CA TYR A 335 21.60 26.16 -11.75
C TYR A 335 20.86 25.74 -10.48
N LEU A 336 19.53 25.74 -10.53
CA LEU A 336 18.68 25.36 -9.40
C LEU A 336 18.07 23.99 -9.67
N GLY A 337 18.47 23.01 -8.87
CA GLY A 337 17.83 21.70 -8.83
C GLY A 337 16.92 21.59 -7.62
N LEU A 338 15.72 21.05 -7.81
CA LEU A 338 14.72 20.83 -6.77
C LEU A 338 14.35 19.34 -6.74
N ASP A 339 14.47 18.69 -5.58
CA ASP A 339 13.98 17.33 -5.35
C ASP A 339 12.76 17.41 -4.41
N ILE A 340 11.58 17.22 -4.99
CA ILE A 340 10.29 17.32 -4.31
C ILE A 340 9.79 15.92 -4.00
N GLY A 341 10.28 15.36 -2.90
CA GLY A 341 9.81 14.07 -2.39
C GLY A 341 8.44 14.19 -1.71
N SER A 342 7.85 13.04 -1.38
CA SER A 342 6.55 12.99 -0.69
C SER A 342 6.63 13.45 0.78
N THR A 343 7.83 13.34 1.38
CA THR A 343 8.08 13.66 2.80
C THR A 343 8.97 14.90 2.96
N THR A 344 9.92 15.10 2.04
CA THR A 344 10.94 16.15 2.13
C THR A 344 11.16 16.82 0.78
N THR A 345 11.30 18.14 0.82
CA THR A 345 11.62 19.00 -0.31
C THR A 345 13.05 19.50 -0.14
N LYS A 346 13.84 19.40 -1.20
CA LYS A 346 15.25 19.80 -1.20
C LYS A 346 15.52 20.71 -2.38
N TYR A 347 16.47 21.62 -2.21
CA TYR A 347 17.08 22.29 -3.35
C TYR A 347 18.59 22.32 -3.25
N VAL A 348 19.21 22.44 -4.42
CA VAL A 348 20.63 22.70 -4.60
C VAL A 348 20.79 23.87 -5.55
N LEU A 349 21.61 24.84 -5.13
CA LEU A 349 22.19 25.83 -6.03
C LEU A 349 23.60 25.40 -6.38
N MET A 350 23.83 25.24 -7.67
CA MET A 350 25.08 24.79 -8.26
C MET A 350 25.67 25.89 -9.15
N ASP A 351 26.96 26.18 -9.03
CA ASP A 351 27.64 27.10 -9.94
C ASP A 351 28.00 26.44 -11.28
N GLU A 352 28.55 27.21 -12.22
CA GLU A 352 28.97 26.70 -13.54
C GLU A 352 30.07 25.63 -13.45
N ASN A 353 30.84 25.60 -12.35
CA ASN A 353 31.89 24.60 -12.10
C ASN A 353 31.37 23.36 -11.37
N ARG A 354 30.04 23.18 -11.32
CA ARG A 354 29.35 22.05 -10.68
C ARG A 354 29.54 21.99 -9.16
N VAL A 355 29.93 23.10 -8.52
CA VAL A 355 30.09 23.17 -7.07
C VAL A 355 28.75 23.55 -6.43
N ILE A 356 28.35 22.80 -5.40
CA ILE A 356 27.20 23.14 -4.56
C ILE A 356 27.57 24.38 -3.73
N ILE A 357 26.91 25.51 -4.00
CA ILE A 357 27.12 26.77 -3.29
C ILE A 357 26.08 26.99 -2.17
N HIS A 358 24.92 26.34 -2.26
CA HIS A 358 23.90 26.34 -1.22
C HIS A 358 22.94 25.17 -1.40
N LYS A 359 22.28 24.80 -0.31
CA LYS A 359 21.26 23.76 -0.28
C LYS A 359 20.30 23.98 0.88
N ARG A 360 19.10 23.43 0.74
CA ARG A 360 18.14 23.23 1.83
C ARG A 360 17.55 21.82 1.76
N TYR A 361 17.19 21.30 2.93
CA TYR A 361 16.49 20.04 3.13
C TYR A 361 15.43 20.28 4.19
N VAL A 362 14.16 20.29 3.80
CA VAL A 362 13.03 20.61 4.69
C VAL A 362 11.88 19.62 4.51
N PRO A 363 11.00 19.45 5.52
CA PRO A 363 9.78 18.66 5.37
C PRO A 363 8.83 19.25 4.31
N THR A 364 8.22 18.41 3.47
CA THR A 364 7.25 18.85 2.44
C THR A 364 5.86 19.14 3.03
N GLN A 365 5.53 18.53 4.17
CA GLN A 365 4.25 18.71 4.88
C GLN A 365 2.98 18.53 4.01
N GLY A 366 3.06 17.75 2.93
CA GLY A 366 1.95 17.58 1.97
C GLY A 366 1.60 18.85 1.18
N LYS A 367 2.42 19.89 1.25
CA LYS A 367 2.23 21.22 0.64
C LYS A 367 3.42 21.57 -0.26
N PRO A 368 3.65 20.83 -1.36
CA PRO A 368 4.89 20.91 -2.12
C PRO A 368 5.16 22.30 -2.72
N ILE A 369 4.13 23.07 -3.08
CA ILE A 369 4.32 24.36 -3.74
C ILE A 369 4.54 25.45 -2.70
N GLU A 370 3.77 25.42 -1.61
CA GLU A 370 3.91 26.36 -0.51
C GLU A 370 5.32 26.29 0.08
N VAL A 371 5.81 25.07 0.36
CA VAL A 371 7.19 24.87 0.84
C VAL A 371 8.22 25.37 -0.18
N VAL A 372 8.00 25.15 -1.48
CA VAL A 372 8.92 25.68 -2.51
C VAL A 372 8.87 27.20 -2.57
N LYS A 373 7.71 27.84 -2.41
CA LYS A 373 7.58 29.30 -2.34
C LYS A 373 8.32 29.86 -1.13
N GLU A 374 8.21 29.23 0.03
CA GLU A 374 8.95 29.61 1.24
C GLU A 374 10.46 29.54 1.01
N LEU A 375 10.95 28.41 0.48
CA LEU A 375 12.37 28.21 0.16
C LEU A 375 12.90 29.22 -0.87
N LEU A 376 12.09 29.55 -1.88
CA LEU A 376 12.43 30.56 -2.88
C LEU A 376 12.38 31.98 -2.30
N GLY A 377 11.45 32.26 -1.38
CA GLY A 377 11.36 33.53 -0.65
C GLY A 377 12.56 33.76 0.26
N GLU A 378 12.99 32.74 1.00
CA GLU A 378 14.25 32.76 1.75
C GLU A 378 15.42 33.07 0.83
N LEU A 379 15.53 32.36 -0.30
CA LEU A 379 16.59 32.56 -1.28
C LEU A 379 16.58 33.99 -1.86
N GLN A 380 15.40 34.55 -2.12
CA GLN A 380 15.25 35.93 -2.58
C GLN A 380 15.72 36.93 -1.53
N SER A 381 15.38 36.69 -0.26
CA SER A 381 15.77 37.55 0.86
C SER A 381 17.27 37.51 1.14
N GLU A 382 17.90 36.33 1.02
CA GLU A 382 19.34 36.17 1.20
C GLU A 382 20.11 36.76 0.02
N TRP A 383 19.73 36.44 -1.23
CA TRP A 383 20.58 36.64 -2.41
C TRP A 383 19.88 37.15 -3.69
N GLY A 384 18.65 37.66 -3.60
CA GLY A 384 17.81 37.98 -4.77
C GLY A 384 18.40 38.95 -5.82
N GLY A 385 19.38 39.79 -5.45
CA GLY A 385 20.10 40.68 -6.39
C GLY A 385 21.48 40.18 -6.84
N ALA A 386 21.95 39.05 -6.30
CA ALA A 386 23.29 38.51 -6.52
C ALA A 386 23.31 37.29 -7.45
N LEU A 387 22.17 36.62 -7.67
CA LEU A 387 22.07 35.38 -8.43
C LEU A 387 21.44 35.58 -9.81
N GLU A 388 21.92 34.81 -10.79
CA GLU A 388 21.33 34.66 -12.11
C GLU A 388 21.04 33.17 -12.36
N ILE A 389 19.77 32.77 -12.27
CA ILE A 389 19.36 31.38 -12.49
C ILE A 389 19.36 31.09 -13.99
N THR A 390 20.32 30.27 -14.41
CA THR A 390 20.60 29.95 -15.82
C THR A 390 19.88 28.69 -16.28
N GLY A 391 19.43 27.85 -15.34
CA GLY A 391 18.62 26.68 -15.62
C GLY A 391 18.00 26.12 -14.35
N THR A 392 16.83 25.51 -14.50
CA THR A 392 16.04 24.96 -13.40
C THR A 392 15.58 23.55 -13.71
N ALA A 393 15.64 22.67 -12.72
CA ALA A 393 15.12 21.32 -12.84
C ALA A 393 14.35 20.88 -11.61
N THR A 394 13.34 20.04 -11.82
CA THR A 394 12.63 19.34 -10.76
C THR A 394 12.78 17.82 -10.88
N THR A 395 12.87 17.16 -9.73
CA THR A 395 12.83 15.70 -9.58
C THR A 395 12.01 15.30 -8.34
N GLY A 396 11.90 13.99 -8.07
CA GLY A 396 11.06 13.45 -7.01
C GLY A 396 9.58 13.30 -7.40
N SER A 397 8.74 12.86 -6.45
CA SER A 397 7.33 12.58 -6.68
C SER A 397 6.47 13.81 -6.99
N GLY A 398 6.87 15.00 -6.54
CA GLY A 398 6.18 16.28 -6.76
C GLY A 398 6.71 17.08 -7.96
N ARG A 399 7.62 16.50 -8.77
CA ARG A 399 8.35 17.20 -9.84
C ARG A 399 7.47 17.87 -10.87
N ASN A 400 6.37 17.23 -11.26
CA ASN A 400 5.46 17.73 -12.31
C ASN A 400 4.69 18.97 -11.81
N VAL A 401 4.16 18.87 -10.59
CA VAL A 401 3.42 19.93 -9.91
C VAL A 401 4.27 21.19 -9.76
N VAL A 402 5.44 21.05 -9.13
CA VAL A 402 6.34 22.19 -8.89
C VAL A 402 7.00 22.64 -10.19
N GLY A 403 7.31 21.71 -11.09
CA GLY A 403 7.92 22.01 -12.37
C GLY A 403 7.03 22.88 -13.25
N ASP A 404 5.75 22.59 -13.32
CA ASP A 404 4.77 23.41 -14.05
C ASP A 404 4.59 24.78 -13.40
N PHE A 405 4.45 24.80 -12.07
CA PHE A 405 4.32 26.02 -11.28
C PHE A 405 5.48 26.99 -11.56
N LEU A 406 6.72 26.49 -11.52
CA LEU A 406 7.94 27.29 -11.74
C LEU A 406 8.30 27.50 -13.22
N ASN A 407 7.68 26.76 -14.13
CA ASN A 407 8.06 26.67 -15.54
C ASN A 407 9.49 26.18 -15.77
N VAL A 408 9.89 25.10 -15.11
CA VAL A 408 11.28 24.62 -15.16
C VAL A 408 11.68 24.11 -16.54
N ASP A 409 12.99 24.16 -16.79
CA ASP A 409 13.59 23.76 -18.07
C ASP A 409 13.61 22.24 -18.25
N LEU A 410 13.76 21.50 -17.15
CA LEU A 410 13.83 20.04 -17.14
C LEU A 410 13.03 19.44 -15.97
N MET A 411 12.19 18.47 -16.26
CA MET A 411 11.62 17.57 -15.26
C MET A 411 12.22 16.19 -15.49
N ILE A 412 12.84 15.62 -14.47
CA ILE A 412 13.57 14.34 -14.58
C ILE A 412 13.18 13.42 -13.44
N ASP A 413 13.09 12.11 -13.71
CA ASP A 413 12.80 11.13 -12.68
C ASP A 413 13.95 11.05 -11.64
N GLU A 414 13.59 10.60 -10.44
CA GLU A 414 14.51 10.58 -9.30
C GLU A 414 15.63 9.54 -9.43
N ILE A 415 15.40 8.42 -10.14
CA ILE A 415 16.41 7.37 -10.33
C ILE A 415 17.55 7.94 -11.18
N THR A 416 17.20 8.57 -12.30
CA THR A 416 18.18 9.20 -13.20
C THR A 416 18.90 10.36 -12.52
N ALA A 417 18.17 11.20 -11.78
CA ALA A 417 18.78 12.31 -11.04
C ALA A 417 19.78 11.81 -9.97
N HIS A 418 19.39 10.87 -9.12
CA HIS A 418 20.29 10.30 -8.11
C HIS A 418 21.51 9.63 -8.74
N ALA A 419 21.33 8.88 -9.83
CA ALA A 419 22.44 8.24 -10.53
C ALA A 419 23.42 9.27 -11.11
N ARG A 420 22.92 10.31 -11.78
CA ARG A 420 23.77 11.37 -12.34
C ARG A 420 24.57 12.09 -11.26
N GLY A 421 23.92 12.42 -10.14
CA GLY A 421 24.57 13.06 -9.00
C GLY A 421 25.63 12.16 -8.34
N ALA A 422 25.36 10.86 -8.22
CA ALA A 422 26.30 9.89 -7.68
C ALA A 422 27.54 9.72 -8.57
N VAL A 423 27.36 9.62 -9.88
CA VAL A 423 28.46 9.52 -10.85
C VAL A 423 29.36 10.76 -10.83
N GLU A 424 28.80 11.95 -10.64
CA GLU A 424 29.61 13.18 -10.51
C GLU A 424 30.48 13.16 -9.26
N MET A 425 29.94 12.63 -8.15
CA MET A 425 30.67 12.52 -6.89
C MET A 425 31.76 11.46 -6.95
N ASP A 426 31.49 10.34 -7.62
CA ASP A 426 32.42 9.24 -7.81
C ASP A 426 32.10 8.46 -9.09
N ALA A 427 32.93 8.64 -10.11
CA ALA A 427 32.73 7.99 -11.41
C ALA A 427 32.84 6.46 -11.37
N ALA A 428 33.40 5.89 -10.31
CA ALA A 428 33.54 4.44 -10.13
C ALA A 428 32.36 3.83 -9.34
N VAL A 429 31.36 4.63 -8.91
CA VAL A 429 30.16 4.11 -8.26
C VAL A 429 29.43 3.13 -9.18
N ASP A 430 29.09 1.96 -8.65
CA ASP A 430 28.37 0.91 -9.39
C ASP A 430 27.04 0.54 -8.75
N THR A 431 26.85 0.91 -7.48
CA THR A 431 25.64 0.58 -6.73
C THR A 431 25.23 1.75 -5.86
N ILE A 432 23.96 2.12 -5.91
CA ILE A 432 23.38 3.11 -5.01
C ILE A 432 22.37 2.43 -4.12
N PHE A 433 22.55 2.60 -2.82
CA PHE A 433 21.50 2.40 -1.84
C PHE A 433 20.93 3.77 -1.47
N GLU A 434 19.64 3.98 -1.70
CA GLU A 434 18.95 5.19 -1.29
C GLU A 434 17.80 4.80 -0.37
N ILE A 435 17.77 5.35 0.83
CA ILE A 435 16.63 5.18 1.75
C ILE A 435 16.02 6.56 1.95
N GLY A 436 14.84 6.77 1.38
CA GLY A 436 14.07 7.98 1.52
C GLY A 436 13.21 8.01 2.79
N GLY A 437 12.29 8.96 2.83
CA GLY A 437 11.28 9.06 3.89
C GLY A 437 10.23 7.95 3.82
N GLN A 438 9.74 7.62 2.62
CA GLN A 438 8.65 6.66 2.40
C GLN A 438 9.02 5.52 1.46
N ASP A 439 9.91 5.79 0.52
CA ASP A 439 10.42 4.81 -0.41
C ASP A 439 11.90 4.56 -0.16
N SER A 440 12.39 3.48 -0.74
CA SER A 440 13.79 3.10 -0.73
C SER A 440 14.11 2.48 -2.07
N LYS A 441 15.29 2.80 -2.59
CA LYS A 441 15.67 2.52 -3.96
C LYS A 441 17.01 1.82 -3.99
N TYR A 442 17.10 0.86 -4.89
CA TYR A 442 18.34 0.24 -5.32
C TYR A 442 18.58 0.67 -6.76
N ILE A 443 19.81 1.09 -7.09
CA ILE A 443 20.20 1.44 -8.46
C ILE A 443 21.54 0.78 -8.76
N TYR A 444 21.60 0.03 -9.85
CA TYR A 444 22.83 -0.48 -10.44
C TYR A 444 23.28 0.44 -11.57
N ILE A 445 24.53 0.88 -11.50
CA ILE A 445 25.15 1.73 -12.51
C ILE A 445 26.20 0.94 -13.26
N ALA A 446 26.18 1.05 -14.59
CA ALA A 446 27.31 0.64 -15.40
C ALA A 446 27.55 1.68 -16.50
N ASN A 447 28.82 1.92 -16.82
CA ASN A 447 29.22 2.95 -17.78
C ASN A 447 28.55 4.30 -17.49
N THR A 448 28.52 4.73 -16.22
CA THR A 448 27.91 5.99 -15.77
C THR A 448 26.40 6.12 -15.96
N HIS A 449 25.70 5.06 -16.37
CA HIS A 449 24.25 5.06 -16.58
C HIS A 449 23.54 4.00 -15.72
N PRO A 450 22.31 4.26 -15.25
CA PRO A 450 21.46 3.24 -14.65
C PRO A 450 21.20 2.10 -15.64
N LEU A 451 21.47 0.86 -15.22
CA LEU A 451 21.14 -0.34 -15.99
C LEU A 451 20.07 -1.20 -15.33
N ASP A 452 19.96 -1.16 -14.00
CA ASP A 452 18.94 -1.86 -13.24
C ASP A 452 18.55 -1.00 -12.04
N PHE A 453 17.30 -1.10 -11.62
CA PHE A 453 16.82 -0.44 -10.42
C PHE A 453 15.68 -1.25 -9.79
N ASP A 454 15.50 -1.06 -8.50
CA ASP A 454 14.28 -1.47 -7.82
C ASP A 454 13.88 -0.45 -6.77
N MET A 455 12.62 -0.49 -6.40
CA MET A 455 12.08 0.29 -5.31
C MET A 455 11.21 -0.61 -4.44
N ASN A 456 11.09 -0.29 -3.15
CA ASN A 456 10.09 -0.94 -2.31
C ASN A 456 8.70 -0.83 -2.99
N LYS A 457 8.04 -1.99 -3.17
CA LYS A 457 6.86 -2.12 -4.05
C LYS A 457 5.73 -1.16 -3.65
N VAL A 458 5.09 -1.39 -2.50
CA VAL A 458 3.99 -0.54 -1.98
C VAL A 458 4.17 -0.18 -0.51
N CYS A 459 5.01 -0.92 0.22
CA CYS A 459 5.16 -0.81 1.66
C CYS A 459 6.33 0.10 2.04
N ALA A 460 6.07 1.16 2.82
CA ALA A 460 7.09 2.05 3.40
C ALA A 460 7.82 1.46 4.63
N ALA A 461 7.74 0.14 4.84
CA ALA A 461 8.49 -0.51 5.90
C ALA A 461 10.00 -0.43 5.63
N GLY A 462 10.78 -0.17 6.68
CA GLY A 462 12.24 -0.03 6.56
C GLY A 462 12.73 1.31 6.00
N THR A 463 11.90 2.37 6.02
CA THR A 463 12.27 3.71 5.51
C THR A 463 12.63 4.70 6.62
N GLY A 464 13.16 5.86 6.25
CA GLY A 464 13.56 6.89 7.22
C GLY A 464 12.40 7.45 8.06
N SER A 465 11.18 7.50 7.54
CA SER A 465 10.03 7.97 8.32
C SER A 465 9.67 7.01 9.46
N PHE A 466 9.93 5.71 9.30
CA PHE A 466 9.73 4.72 10.36
C PHE A 466 10.73 4.92 11.50
N LEU A 467 12.01 5.15 11.16
CA LEU A 467 13.04 5.46 12.14
C LEU A 467 12.69 6.73 12.94
N HIS A 468 12.23 7.78 12.25
CA HIS A 468 11.80 9.02 12.88
C HIS A 468 10.58 8.82 13.82
N GLU A 469 9.55 8.13 13.34
CA GLU A 469 8.31 7.87 14.10
C GLU A 469 8.58 7.09 15.39
N LEU A 470 9.37 6.02 15.31
CA LEU A 470 9.73 5.24 16.50
C LEU A 470 10.63 6.03 17.45
N SER A 471 11.61 6.77 16.95
CA SER A 471 12.49 7.60 17.79
C SER A 471 11.68 8.60 18.62
N ASN A 472 10.77 9.32 17.96
CA ASN A 472 9.90 10.30 18.63
C ASN A 472 8.98 9.65 19.66
N LYS A 473 8.46 8.45 19.38
CA LYS A 473 7.63 7.70 20.33
C LYS A 473 8.37 7.38 21.64
N TYR A 474 9.69 7.22 21.58
CA TYR A 474 10.55 7.01 22.75
C TYR A 474 11.22 8.30 23.27
N GLY A 475 10.79 9.47 22.77
CA GLY A 475 11.31 10.77 23.19
C GLY A 475 12.73 11.08 22.70
N ILE A 476 13.21 10.36 21.67
CA ILE A 476 14.55 10.51 21.11
C ILE A 476 14.48 11.33 19.83
N ASN A 477 15.29 12.39 19.73
CA ASN A 477 15.43 13.13 18.49
C ASN A 477 16.24 12.32 17.47
N ILE A 478 15.65 12.11 16.28
CA ILE A 478 16.35 11.42 15.19
C ILE A 478 17.63 12.17 14.75
N VAL A 479 17.63 13.50 14.86
CA VAL A 479 18.76 14.37 14.58
C VAL A 479 19.52 14.65 15.88
N GLY A 480 20.82 14.34 15.89
CA GLY A 480 21.74 14.67 16.98
C GLY A 480 21.75 13.70 18.17
N GLU A 481 20.66 13.00 18.48
CA GLU A 481 20.59 12.14 19.67
C GLU A 481 20.58 10.64 19.33
N PHE A 482 19.72 10.20 18.40
CA PHE A 482 19.50 8.78 18.10
C PHE A 482 20.79 8.00 17.82
N GLN A 483 21.66 8.55 16.97
CA GLN A 483 22.87 7.84 16.55
C GLN A 483 23.81 7.56 17.72
N ASP A 484 23.91 8.48 18.68
CA ASP A 484 24.82 8.37 19.81
C ASP A 484 24.28 7.33 20.80
N ILE A 485 22.96 7.33 21.02
CA ILE A 485 22.26 6.30 21.79
C ILE A 485 22.49 4.91 21.18
N ALA A 486 22.24 4.74 19.88
CA ALA A 486 22.39 3.46 19.21
C ALA A 486 23.86 2.97 19.19
N LEU A 487 24.83 3.85 18.94
CA LEU A 487 26.26 3.51 18.95
C LEU A 487 26.82 3.20 20.36
N SER A 488 26.17 3.71 21.41
CA SER A 488 26.51 3.42 22.82
C SER A 488 26.11 2.01 23.26
N SER A 489 25.23 1.33 22.52
CA SER A 489 24.84 -0.04 22.80
C SER A 489 26.03 -1.00 22.72
N SER A 490 26.15 -1.85 23.75
CA SER A 490 27.10 -2.95 23.80
C SER A 490 26.48 -4.30 23.44
N ALA A 491 25.15 -4.38 23.52
CA ALA A 491 24.40 -5.61 23.32
C ALA A 491 23.08 -5.36 22.57
N PRO A 492 23.11 -4.93 21.29
CA PRO A 492 21.90 -4.64 20.52
C PRO A 492 20.91 -5.80 20.53
N VAL A 493 19.61 -5.52 20.65
CA VAL A 493 18.57 -6.58 20.63
C VAL A 493 18.18 -6.87 19.18
N PRO A 494 18.21 -8.12 18.70
CA PRO A 494 17.75 -8.45 17.36
C PRO A 494 16.22 -8.31 17.28
N LEU A 495 15.76 -7.41 16.40
CA LEU A 495 14.34 -7.24 16.08
C LEU A 495 14.01 -7.98 14.79
N ALA A 496 12.77 -8.44 14.63
CA ALA A 496 12.37 -9.15 13.41
C ALA A 496 12.37 -8.23 12.18
N GLU A 497 12.92 -8.70 11.06
CA GLU A 497 12.99 -7.97 9.78
C GLU A 497 11.68 -7.99 8.96
N ARG A 498 10.55 -7.73 9.62
CA ARG A 498 9.20 -7.87 9.05
C ARG A 498 8.58 -6.50 8.70
N CYS A 499 7.28 -6.37 8.90
CA CYS A 499 6.55 -5.10 8.81
C CYS A 499 6.90 -4.21 10.01
N THR A 500 6.79 -2.89 9.84
CA THR A 500 6.97 -1.89 10.91
C THR A 500 6.10 -2.15 12.12
N VAL A 501 4.87 -2.62 11.92
CA VAL A 501 3.94 -2.98 13.00
C VAL A 501 4.53 -4.10 13.87
N PHE A 502 5.14 -5.12 13.26
CA PHE A 502 5.78 -6.21 14.02
C PHE A 502 7.07 -5.76 14.69
N MET A 503 7.88 -4.92 14.02
CA MET A 503 9.07 -4.32 14.63
C MET A 503 8.70 -3.46 15.85
N GLU A 504 7.60 -2.71 15.78
CA GLU A 504 7.05 -1.95 16.90
C GLU A 504 6.57 -2.85 18.04
N SER A 505 5.85 -3.94 17.72
CA SER A 505 5.43 -4.93 18.71
C SER A 505 6.63 -5.59 19.40
N ASP A 506 7.69 -5.92 18.65
CA ASP A 506 8.94 -6.45 19.21
C ASP A 506 9.59 -5.43 20.16
N LEU A 507 9.67 -4.16 19.77
CA LEU A 507 10.21 -3.09 20.63
C LEU A 507 9.44 -2.97 21.94
N VAL A 508 8.11 -2.96 21.88
CA VAL A 508 7.24 -2.89 23.07
C VAL A 508 7.44 -4.13 23.96
N SER A 509 7.45 -5.32 23.35
CA SER A 509 7.66 -6.58 24.07
C SER A 509 9.02 -6.63 24.78
N TYR A 510 10.10 -6.23 24.10
CA TYR A 510 11.42 -6.20 24.69
C TYR A 510 11.57 -5.11 25.77
N LEU A 511 10.96 -3.95 25.58
CA LEU A 511 10.93 -2.90 26.60
C LEU A 511 10.22 -3.37 27.87
N GLN A 512 9.09 -4.08 27.74
CA GLN A 512 8.37 -4.68 28.87
C GLN A 512 9.18 -5.76 29.59
N ARG A 513 10.13 -6.39 28.89
CA ARG A 513 11.08 -7.36 29.47
C ARG A 513 12.33 -6.68 30.07
N GLY A 514 12.35 -5.35 30.12
CA GLY A 514 13.45 -4.57 30.72
C GLY A 514 14.62 -4.27 29.77
N ALA A 515 14.45 -4.43 28.44
CA ALA A 515 15.50 -4.09 27.48
C ALA A 515 15.86 -2.60 27.56
N PRO A 516 17.16 -2.25 27.68
CA PRO A 516 17.58 -0.85 27.63
C PRO A 516 17.26 -0.22 26.27
N VAL A 517 16.76 1.01 26.29
CA VAL A 517 16.39 1.77 25.07
C VAL A 517 17.56 1.84 24.07
N LYS A 518 18.80 2.01 24.54
CA LYS A 518 20.00 2.01 23.69
C LYS A 518 20.15 0.73 22.85
N ASP A 519 19.85 -0.43 23.44
CA ASP A 519 20.00 -1.73 22.79
C ASP A 519 18.87 -1.96 21.77
N LEU A 520 17.68 -1.42 22.06
CA LEU A 520 16.54 -1.39 21.14
C LEU A 520 16.81 -0.47 19.93
N MET A 521 17.36 0.73 20.13
CA MET A 521 17.69 1.65 19.03
C MET A 521 18.78 1.09 18.11
N ALA A 522 19.77 0.41 18.67
CA ALA A 522 20.77 -0.30 17.89
C ALA A 522 20.16 -1.49 17.11
N GLY A 523 19.25 -2.24 17.73
CA GLY A 523 18.46 -3.28 17.09
C GLY A 523 17.61 -2.77 15.92
N LEU A 524 17.04 -1.58 16.07
CA LEU A 524 16.24 -0.91 15.04
C LEU A 524 17.07 -0.57 13.80
N CYS A 525 18.33 -0.16 13.97
CA CYS A 525 19.24 0.08 12.85
C CYS A 525 19.46 -1.21 12.02
N TYR A 526 19.71 -2.33 12.70
CA TYR A 526 19.87 -3.64 12.04
C TYR A 526 18.61 -4.08 11.32
N ALA A 527 17.44 -3.90 11.93
CA ALA A 527 16.16 -4.28 11.34
C ALA A 527 15.86 -3.52 10.05
N ILE A 528 16.15 -2.21 10.01
CA ILE A 528 15.97 -1.37 8.81
C ILE A 528 16.90 -1.83 7.69
N VAL A 529 18.19 -2.03 7.99
CA VAL A 529 19.19 -2.47 6.98
C VAL A 529 18.83 -3.83 6.42
N SER A 530 18.50 -4.80 7.29
CA SER A 530 18.16 -6.17 6.87
C SER A 530 16.87 -6.17 6.05
N ASN A 531 15.88 -5.36 6.45
CA ASN A 531 14.66 -5.18 5.67
C ASN A 531 14.94 -4.61 4.28
N TYR A 532 15.76 -3.55 4.18
CA TYR A 532 16.14 -2.94 2.91
C TYR A 532 16.85 -3.95 1.99
N LEU A 533 17.85 -4.67 2.50
CA LEU A 533 18.60 -5.67 1.73
C LEU A 533 17.70 -6.82 1.26
N ASN A 534 16.77 -7.30 2.11
CA ASN A 534 15.92 -8.42 1.75
C ASN A 534 14.71 -8.04 0.87
N ARG A 535 14.17 -6.83 1.01
CA ARG A 535 12.92 -6.41 0.34
C ARG A 535 13.14 -5.56 -0.89
N VAL A 536 14.19 -4.75 -0.93
CA VAL A 536 14.48 -3.84 -2.06
C VAL A 536 15.60 -4.42 -2.92
N VAL A 537 16.74 -4.75 -2.31
CA VAL A 537 17.87 -5.31 -3.07
C VAL A 537 17.57 -6.75 -3.49
N GLY A 538 17.10 -7.58 -2.57
CA GLY A 538 16.76 -8.98 -2.80
C GLY A 538 17.97 -9.76 -3.32
N LYS A 539 17.81 -10.47 -4.44
CA LYS A 539 18.89 -11.24 -5.11
C LYS A 539 19.62 -10.44 -6.18
N ARG A 540 19.41 -9.12 -6.28
CA ARG A 540 20.11 -8.30 -7.27
C ARG A 540 21.60 -8.25 -6.98
N ARG A 541 22.36 -7.94 -8.02
CA ARG A 541 23.79 -7.73 -7.92
C ARG A 541 24.07 -6.61 -6.91
N ILE A 542 25.13 -6.72 -6.14
CA ILE A 542 25.64 -5.57 -5.37
C ILE A 542 27.10 -5.46 -5.75
N GLY A 543 27.45 -4.38 -6.45
CA GLY A 543 28.81 -4.13 -6.91
C GLY A 543 29.77 -3.79 -5.78
N GLU A 544 30.97 -3.37 -6.16
CA GLU A 544 32.09 -3.12 -5.25
C GLU A 544 32.01 -1.72 -4.63
N ARG A 545 31.57 -0.73 -5.40
CA ARG A 545 31.59 0.68 -4.99
C ARG A 545 30.17 1.19 -4.71
N ILE A 546 29.74 0.92 -3.48
CA ILE A 546 28.38 1.19 -3.00
C ILE A 546 28.29 2.58 -2.39
N MET A 547 27.42 3.44 -2.93
CA MET A 547 27.11 4.74 -2.37
C MET A 547 25.80 4.69 -1.59
N PHE A 548 25.80 5.19 -0.35
CA PHE A 548 24.59 5.26 0.49
C PHE A 548 24.06 6.70 0.61
N LEU A 549 22.81 6.88 0.17
CA LEU A 549 22.12 8.17 -0.01
C LEU A 549 20.80 8.23 0.78
N GLY A 550 20.21 9.42 0.80
CA GLY A 550 18.92 9.69 1.46
C GLY A 550 19.06 10.10 2.92
N GLY A 551 17.95 10.39 3.58
CA GLY A 551 17.92 10.93 4.95
C GLY A 551 18.65 10.05 6.00
N PRO A 552 18.37 8.75 6.08
CA PRO A 552 19.01 7.83 7.03
C PRO A 552 20.52 7.66 6.82
N SER A 553 21.06 8.00 5.64
CA SER A 553 22.52 8.05 5.45
C SER A 553 23.20 9.15 6.28
N LEU A 554 22.44 10.13 6.80
CA LEU A 554 22.92 11.12 7.76
C LEU A 554 23.13 10.53 9.16
N ASN A 555 22.62 9.34 9.44
CA ASN A 555 22.71 8.70 10.74
C ASN A 555 23.87 7.70 10.80
N LYS A 556 24.90 7.99 11.58
CA LYS A 556 26.12 7.17 11.66
C LYS A 556 25.86 5.73 12.13
N ALA A 557 24.84 5.52 12.97
CA ALA A 557 24.47 4.19 13.45
C ALA A 557 23.88 3.31 12.34
N VAL A 558 23.08 3.91 11.44
CA VAL A 558 22.53 3.20 10.27
C VAL A 558 23.64 2.82 9.29
N VAL A 559 24.60 3.72 9.05
CA VAL A 559 25.78 3.40 8.21
C VAL A 559 26.60 2.27 8.83
N ALA A 560 26.80 2.28 10.15
CA ALA A 560 27.49 1.20 10.86
C ALA A 560 26.74 -0.13 10.76
N ALA A 561 25.40 -0.11 10.79
CA ALA A 561 24.59 -1.30 10.58
C ALA A 561 24.77 -1.87 9.16
N PHE A 562 24.77 -1.02 8.13
CA PHE A 562 25.05 -1.45 6.75
C PHE A 562 26.44 -2.08 6.62
N GLU A 563 27.47 -1.44 7.17
CA GLU A 563 28.84 -1.97 7.13
C GLU A 563 28.93 -3.33 7.84
N ASN A 564 28.31 -3.46 9.01
CA ASN A 564 28.31 -4.69 9.79
C ASN A 564 27.58 -5.84 9.05
N VAL A 565 26.44 -5.56 8.43
CA VAL A 565 25.65 -6.58 7.71
C VAL A 565 26.31 -6.97 6.38
N LEU A 566 26.86 -6.01 5.64
CA LEU A 566 27.49 -6.27 4.34
C LEU A 566 28.93 -6.79 4.47
N GLY A 567 29.60 -6.53 5.59
CA GLY A 567 31.01 -6.82 5.79
C GLY A 567 31.96 -5.97 4.93
N ARG A 568 31.48 -4.89 4.29
CA ARG A 568 32.24 -3.99 3.41
C ARG A 568 31.89 -2.52 3.68
N GLY A 569 32.83 -1.62 3.39
CA GLY A 569 32.64 -0.18 3.55
C GLY A 569 31.70 0.40 2.50
N LEU A 570 31.02 1.48 2.84
CA LEU A 570 30.16 2.24 1.94
C LEU A 570 30.80 3.60 1.63
N LEU A 571 30.44 4.19 0.49
CA LEU A 571 30.73 5.56 0.14
C LEU A 571 29.60 6.45 0.64
N VAL A 572 29.93 7.38 1.53
CA VAL A 572 28.97 8.31 2.15
C VAL A 572 29.45 9.74 1.86
N PRO A 573 29.10 10.33 0.70
CA PRO A 573 29.63 11.62 0.31
C PRO A 573 29.05 12.76 1.16
N ARG A 574 29.68 13.94 1.08
CA ARG A 574 29.08 15.18 1.58
C ARG A 574 27.85 15.51 0.73
N HIS A 575 26.85 16.15 1.33
CA HIS A 575 25.60 16.57 0.68
C HIS A 575 24.74 15.42 0.09
N ARG A 576 24.94 14.18 0.56
CA ARG A 576 24.23 12.96 0.16
C ARG A 576 22.70 13.01 0.29
N GLU A 577 22.16 13.84 1.16
CA GLU A 577 20.72 14.01 1.37
C GLU A 577 20.04 14.90 0.31
N VAL A 578 20.81 15.63 -0.49
CA VAL A 578 20.32 16.49 -1.58
C VAL A 578 20.82 16.04 -2.96
N LEU A 579 21.36 14.81 -3.06
CA LEU A 579 22.01 14.34 -4.29
C LEU A 579 21.05 14.22 -5.47
N GLY A 580 19.76 13.94 -5.24
CA GLY A 580 18.74 14.00 -6.29
C GLY A 580 18.58 15.40 -6.88
N ALA A 581 18.50 16.44 -6.03
CA ALA A 581 18.44 17.83 -6.48
C ALA A 581 19.74 18.24 -7.20
N TYR A 582 20.90 17.81 -6.72
CA TYR A 582 22.17 18.04 -7.39
C TYR A 582 22.24 17.39 -8.77
N GLY A 583 21.80 16.13 -8.88
CA GLY A 583 21.68 15.43 -10.15
C GLY A 583 20.75 16.13 -11.14
N ALA A 584 19.62 16.66 -10.67
CA ALA A 584 18.72 17.46 -11.50
C ALA A 584 19.38 18.75 -12.01
N ALA A 585 20.15 19.45 -11.15
CA ALA A 585 20.90 20.64 -11.53
C ALA A 585 21.99 20.34 -12.59
N LEU A 586 22.70 19.21 -12.45
CA LEU A 586 23.67 18.73 -13.45
C LEU A 586 22.98 18.43 -14.80
N SER A 587 21.86 17.72 -14.77
CA SER A 587 21.15 17.34 -16.00
C SER A 587 20.61 18.55 -16.76
N VAL A 588 20.11 19.59 -16.08
CA VAL A 588 19.67 20.81 -16.78
C VAL A 588 20.85 21.62 -17.31
N GLN A 589 21.99 21.67 -16.60
CA GLN A 589 23.20 22.31 -17.12
C GLN A 589 23.63 21.64 -18.43
N GLU A 590 23.69 20.31 -18.46
CA GLU A 590 24.06 19.53 -19.64
C GLU A 590 23.06 19.72 -20.78
N LEU A 591 21.76 19.73 -20.48
CA LEU A 591 20.70 19.94 -21.46
C LEU A 591 20.77 21.34 -22.10
N MET A 592 20.91 22.39 -21.28
CA MET A 592 21.04 23.77 -21.75
C MET A 592 22.26 23.94 -22.66
N ALA A 593 23.39 23.33 -22.28
CA ALA A 593 24.61 23.33 -23.09
C ALA A 593 24.41 22.58 -24.42
N TYR A 594 23.80 21.40 -24.40
CA TYR A 594 23.51 20.60 -25.59
C TYR A 594 22.59 21.31 -26.58
N GLU A 595 21.57 22.04 -26.09
CA GLU A 595 20.64 22.81 -26.91
C GLU A 595 21.14 24.18 -27.34
N GLY A 596 22.29 24.63 -26.81
CA GLY A 596 22.76 25.99 -27.02
C GLY A 596 21.82 27.06 -26.44
N LYS A 597 21.02 26.72 -25.42
CA LYS A 597 20.12 27.67 -24.74
C LYS A 597 20.90 28.45 -23.68
N GLY A 598 20.92 29.78 -23.84
CA GLY A 598 21.58 30.69 -22.91
C GLY A 598 20.71 31.22 -21.76
N GLU A 599 19.38 31.09 -21.89
CA GLU A 599 18.40 31.61 -20.92
C GLU A 599 17.40 30.53 -20.52
N SER A 600 17.01 30.54 -19.24
CA SER A 600 16.05 29.61 -18.65
C SER A 600 14.60 30.01 -18.96
N SER A 601 13.72 29.03 -19.10
CA SER A 601 12.26 29.24 -19.16
C SER A 601 11.62 29.54 -17.79
N PHE A 602 12.40 29.48 -16.71
CA PHE A 602 11.96 29.72 -15.36
C PHE A 602 11.25 31.07 -15.22
N ARG A 603 10.06 31.08 -14.61
CA ARG A 603 9.24 32.30 -14.47
C ARG A 603 9.84 33.36 -13.52
N GLY A 604 10.92 33.01 -12.82
CA GLY A 604 11.59 33.88 -11.85
C GLY A 604 11.08 33.73 -10.42
N ILE A 605 11.96 33.99 -9.45
CA ILE A 605 11.66 33.83 -8.02
C ILE A 605 10.53 34.77 -7.58
N ALA A 606 10.62 36.06 -7.93
CA ALA A 606 9.65 37.07 -7.49
C ALA A 606 8.22 36.75 -7.97
N SER A 607 8.06 36.26 -9.21
CA SER A 607 6.77 35.84 -9.75
C SER A 607 6.22 34.63 -9.00
N ALA A 608 7.05 33.61 -8.77
CA ALA A 608 6.65 32.41 -8.04
C ALA A 608 6.23 32.71 -6.59
N VAL A 609 6.96 33.56 -5.86
CA VAL A 609 6.65 33.90 -4.47
C VAL A 609 5.34 34.70 -4.36
N ALA A 610 5.06 35.59 -5.31
CA ALA A 610 3.86 36.45 -5.30
C ALA A 610 2.55 35.75 -5.74
N ASP A 611 2.63 34.54 -6.30
CA ASP A 611 1.48 33.82 -6.85
C ASP A 611 0.53 33.29 -5.75
N ASN A 612 -0.76 33.62 -5.79
CA ASN A 612 -1.74 33.20 -4.79
C ASN A 612 -2.23 31.74 -4.94
N MET A 613 -1.79 31.02 -5.97
CA MET A 613 -2.14 29.62 -6.23
C MET A 613 -3.64 29.33 -6.29
N GLU A 614 -4.42 30.26 -6.83
CA GLU A 614 -5.85 30.05 -7.00
C GLU A 614 -6.13 28.88 -7.96
N TYR A 615 -7.07 28.02 -7.59
CA TYR A 615 -7.46 26.87 -8.41
C TYR A 615 -8.98 26.70 -8.48
N GLU A 616 -9.45 26.17 -9.60
CA GLU A 616 -10.83 25.69 -9.75
C GLU A 616 -10.88 24.16 -9.62
N GLU A 617 -11.93 23.62 -8.98
CA GLU A 617 -12.19 22.19 -8.94
C GLU A 617 -13.24 21.79 -9.96
N LYS A 618 -12.97 20.75 -10.74
CA LYS A 618 -13.90 20.26 -11.75
C LYS A 618 -13.91 18.73 -11.83
N ILE A 619 -15.08 18.15 -12.05
CA ILE A 619 -15.18 16.72 -12.38
C ILE A 619 -14.74 16.51 -13.83
N CYS A 620 -13.85 15.55 -14.05
CA CYS A 620 -13.34 15.20 -15.36
C CYS A 620 -14.45 14.62 -16.25
N HIS A 621 -14.81 15.37 -17.30
CA HIS A 621 -15.71 14.92 -18.37
C HIS A 621 -15.01 14.84 -19.74
N ALA A 622 -13.67 14.84 -19.76
CA ALA A 622 -12.92 14.88 -21.02
C ALA A 622 -13.07 13.62 -21.89
N ASP A 623 -13.64 12.54 -21.35
CA ASP A 623 -14.07 11.39 -22.13
C ASP A 623 -15.49 11.03 -21.70
N PRO A 624 -16.50 11.18 -22.58
CA PRO A 624 -17.89 10.87 -22.28
C PRO A 624 -18.11 9.42 -21.86
N ASN A 625 -17.20 8.51 -22.25
CA ASN A 625 -17.24 7.09 -21.92
C ASN A 625 -16.39 6.76 -20.68
N CYS A 626 -15.77 7.75 -20.02
CA CYS A 626 -14.97 7.54 -18.82
C CYS A 626 -15.83 7.59 -17.56
N HIS A 627 -15.88 6.49 -16.82
CA HIS A 627 -16.76 6.33 -15.65
C HIS A 627 -16.06 6.70 -14.32
N ASN A 628 -14.79 7.12 -14.36
CA ASN A 628 -14.01 7.40 -13.15
C ASN A 628 -14.42 8.71 -12.44
N GLN A 629 -15.13 9.62 -13.11
CA GLN A 629 -15.58 10.92 -12.55
C GLN A 629 -14.51 11.63 -11.70
N CYS A 630 -13.27 11.65 -12.19
CA CYS A 630 -12.13 12.10 -11.41
C CYS A 630 -12.29 13.57 -11.02
N LYS A 631 -12.01 13.91 -9.76
CA LYS A 631 -11.86 15.31 -9.34
C LYS A 631 -10.54 15.85 -9.88
N LEU A 632 -10.59 16.98 -10.58
CA LEU A 632 -9.45 17.71 -11.12
C LEU A 632 -9.31 19.04 -10.39
N LYS A 633 -8.08 19.45 -10.11
CA LYS A 633 -7.73 20.81 -9.72
C LYS A 633 -7.06 21.50 -10.89
N ILE A 634 -7.53 22.66 -11.28
CA ILE A 634 -7.01 23.40 -12.43
C ILE A 634 -6.44 24.71 -11.88
N TYR A 635 -5.12 24.83 -11.97
CA TYR A 635 -4.38 26.02 -11.57
C TYR A 635 -4.11 26.91 -12.78
N HIS A 636 -4.10 28.22 -12.54
CA HIS A 636 -3.78 29.23 -13.53
C HIS A 636 -2.54 30.01 -13.09
N PHE A 637 -1.40 29.77 -13.74
CA PHE A 637 -0.11 30.38 -13.42
C PHE A 637 0.37 31.24 -14.59
N ASP A 638 0.47 32.56 -14.44
CA ASP A 638 0.96 33.49 -15.48
C ASP A 638 0.29 33.25 -16.87
N GLY A 639 -1.04 33.07 -16.88
CA GLY A 639 -1.79 32.78 -18.11
C GLY A 639 -1.65 31.34 -18.64
N ARG A 640 -0.84 30.49 -18.01
CA ARG A 640 -0.73 29.04 -18.28
C ARG A 640 -1.72 28.26 -17.43
N ARG A 641 -2.33 27.24 -18.01
CA ARG A 641 -3.25 26.34 -17.31
C ARG A 641 -2.53 25.03 -16.99
N SER A 642 -2.47 24.65 -15.71
CA SER A 642 -1.96 23.34 -15.28
C SER A 642 -3.09 22.56 -14.59
N VAL A 643 -3.30 21.31 -15.00
CA VAL A 643 -4.43 20.48 -14.54
C VAL A 643 -3.90 19.29 -13.76
N TRP A 644 -4.29 19.16 -12.51
CA TRP A 644 -3.86 18.09 -11.62
C TRP A 644 -5.03 17.23 -11.17
N GLY A 645 -4.71 16.02 -10.74
CA GLY A 645 -5.69 14.98 -10.44
C GLY A 645 -6.02 14.14 -11.67
N GLY A 646 -7.02 13.28 -11.55
CA GLY A 646 -7.29 12.26 -12.56
C GLY A 646 -6.65 10.92 -12.23
N GLU A 647 -7.46 9.87 -12.13
CA GLU A 647 -6.99 8.49 -11.91
C GLU A 647 -6.40 7.84 -13.16
N CYS A 648 -6.53 8.49 -14.33
CA CYS A 648 -6.11 7.96 -15.61
C CYS A 648 -4.78 8.55 -16.13
N GLY A 649 -4.13 9.37 -15.31
CA GLY A 649 -2.92 10.12 -15.68
C GLY A 649 -3.08 10.98 -16.93
N ARG A 650 -4.31 11.31 -17.37
CA ARG A 650 -4.57 12.08 -18.60
C ARG A 650 -3.94 13.46 -18.55
N TYR A 651 -3.88 14.04 -17.35
CA TYR A 651 -3.39 15.38 -17.10
C TYR A 651 -2.02 15.39 -16.42
N ASP A 652 -1.41 14.22 -16.20
CA ASP A 652 0.00 14.17 -15.82
C ASP A 652 0.79 14.68 -17.04
N VAL A 653 1.29 15.91 -16.92
CA VAL A 653 1.95 16.62 -18.01
C VAL A 653 3.34 16.02 -18.20
N THR A 654 3.47 15.09 -19.14
CA THR A 654 4.79 14.76 -19.70
C THR A 654 5.18 15.85 -20.69
N ARG A 655 6.12 16.72 -20.32
CA ARG A 655 6.91 17.53 -21.29
C ARG A 655 7.92 16.66 -22.06
N GLY A 656 7.51 15.44 -22.41
CA GLY A 656 8.32 14.49 -23.17
C GLY A 656 8.42 14.94 -24.62
N ARG A 657 9.61 14.80 -25.21
CA ARG A 657 9.92 15.20 -26.59
C ARG A 657 9.53 14.16 -27.66
N GLY A 658 8.92 13.05 -27.27
CA GLY A 658 8.61 11.93 -28.15
C GLY A 658 7.21 12.00 -28.76
N GLU A 659 7.05 11.47 -29.98
CA GLU A 659 5.74 11.21 -30.56
C GLU A 659 4.99 10.16 -29.72
N LYS A 660 3.70 10.42 -29.46
CA LYS A 660 2.85 9.48 -28.73
C LYS A 660 2.70 8.18 -29.53
N LYS A 661 3.14 7.05 -28.96
CA LYS A 661 3.06 5.73 -29.60
C LYS A 661 1.64 5.12 -29.47
N PRO A 662 1.25 4.19 -30.36
CA PRO A 662 -0.06 3.54 -30.33
C PRO A 662 -0.33 2.74 -29.04
N ASN A 663 -1.59 2.71 -28.61
CA ASN A 663 -2.03 1.89 -27.46
C ASN A 663 -2.57 0.52 -27.94
N TYR A 664 -1.74 -0.52 -27.92
CA TYR A 664 -2.15 -1.86 -28.34
C TYR A 664 -3.06 -2.60 -27.35
N PHE A 665 -3.15 -2.14 -26.10
CA PHE A 665 -4.17 -2.65 -25.16
C PHE A 665 -5.57 -2.23 -25.59
N ALA A 666 -5.72 -1.00 -26.07
CA ALA A 666 -6.97 -0.55 -26.67
C ALA A 666 -7.27 -1.28 -27.99
N LEU A 667 -6.24 -1.61 -28.79
CA LEU A 667 -6.43 -2.46 -29.98
C LEU A 667 -6.98 -3.84 -29.60
N ARG A 668 -6.42 -4.50 -28.59
CA ARG A 668 -6.91 -5.79 -28.09
C ARG A 668 -8.37 -5.72 -27.67
N GLN A 669 -8.75 -4.65 -26.96
CA GLN A 669 -10.12 -4.43 -26.54
C GLN A 669 -11.06 -4.25 -27.73
N ARG A 670 -10.68 -3.43 -28.74
CA ARG A 670 -11.46 -3.28 -29.98
C ARG A 670 -11.66 -4.61 -30.71
N VAL A 671 -10.60 -5.41 -30.86
CA VAL A 671 -10.70 -6.74 -31.48
C VAL A 671 -11.64 -7.63 -30.67
N MET A 672 -11.63 -7.57 -29.33
CA MET A 672 -12.59 -8.33 -28.53
C MET A 672 -14.02 -7.83 -28.75
N ASP A 673 -14.23 -6.51 -28.79
CA ASP A 673 -15.56 -5.91 -29.01
C ASP A 673 -16.13 -6.29 -30.39
N GLU A 674 -15.31 -6.34 -31.44
CA GLU A 674 -15.70 -6.87 -32.76
C GLU A 674 -16.21 -8.31 -32.70
N PHE A 675 -15.57 -9.16 -31.89
CA PHE A 675 -16.00 -10.56 -31.71
C PHE A 675 -17.21 -10.70 -30.78
N LEU A 676 -17.50 -9.70 -29.96
CA LEU A 676 -18.66 -9.68 -29.06
C LEU A 676 -19.88 -8.97 -29.66
N ASP A 677 -19.68 -8.22 -30.76
CA ASP A 677 -20.74 -7.48 -31.43
C ASP A 677 -21.88 -8.40 -31.86
N GLY A 678 -23.12 -7.97 -31.59
CA GLY A 678 -24.34 -8.73 -31.83
C GLY A 678 -24.52 -9.99 -30.97
N VAL A 679 -23.50 -10.48 -30.25
CA VAL A 679 -23.58 -11.72 -29.45
C VAL A 679 -23.60 -11.50 -27.93
N ALA A 680 -23.14 -10.33 -27.46
CA ALA A 680 -23.15 -9.96 -26.04
C ALA A 680 -23.60 -8.51 -25.84
N LEU A 681 -24.06 -8.22 -24.62
CA LEU A 681 -24.47 -6.87 -24.18
C LEU A 681 -23.73 -6.47 -22.92
N THR A 682 -23.64 -5.17 -22.65
CA THR A 682 -23.14 -4.64 -21.39
C THR A 682 -24.30 -4.12 -20.54
N LEU A 683 -24.39 -4.58 -19.30
CA LEU A 683 -25.39 -4.15 -18.33
C LEU A 683 -25.12 -2.72 -17.86
N LYS A 684 -26.13 -1.85 -17.85
CA LYS A 684 -26.01 -0.50 -17.26
C LYS A 684 -26.23 -0.54 -15.76
N GLU A 685 -25.64 0.40 -15.03
CA GLU A 685 -25.86 0.47 -13.59
C GLU A 685 -27.34 0.72 -13.26
N GLY A 686 -27.89 -0.08 -12.33
CA GLY A 686 -29.31 -0.04 -11.95
C GLY A 686 -30.26 -0.76 -12.91
N GLU A 687 -29.81 -1.18 -14.10
CA GLU A 687 -30.62 -1.90 -15.09
C GLU A 687 -30.91 -3.34 -14.63
N THR A 688 -32.12 -3.81 -14.88
CA THR A 688 -32.49 -5.23 -14.85
C THR A 688 -32.87 -5.62 -16.26
N ARG A 689 -32.20 -6.62 -16.83
CA ARG A 689 -32.38 -7.07 -18.20
C ARG A 689 -32.53 -8.58 -18.24
N LEU A 690 -33.77 -9.06 -18.11
CA LEU A 690 -34.10 -10.49 -18.12
C LEU A 690 -34.16 -11.07 -19.54
N GLU A 691 -34.47 -10.24 -20.53
CA GLU A 691 -34.54 -10.62 -21.94
C GLU A 691 -33.88 -9.56 -22.82
N ALA A 692 -33.39 -9.96 -23.97
CA ALA A 692 -32.82 -9.10 -25.00
C ALA A 692 -33.04 -9.73 -26.37
N ASP A 693 -33.51 -8.94 -27.35
CA ASP A 693 -33.78 -9.40 -28.71
C ASP A 693 -34.72 -10.62 -28.78
N GLY A 694 -35.69 -10.68 -27.86
CA GLY A 694 -36.62 -11.81 -27.70
C GLY A 694 -36.00 -13.09 -27.12
N ARG A 695 -34.77 -13.02 -26.59
CA ARG A 695 -34.03 -14.14 -26.00
C ARG A 695 -33.79 -13.93 -24.50
N PRO A 696 -33.83 -14.98 -23.67
CA PRO A 696 -33.47 -14.87 -22.26
C PRO A 696 -31.99 -14.51 -22.07
N THR A 697 -31.69 -13.73 -21.02
CA THR A 697 -30.31 -13.31 -20.75
C THR A 697 -29.57 -14.23 -19.80
N VAL A 698 -28.26 -14.35 -20.03
CA VAL A 698 -27.32 -15.02 -19.13
C VAL A 698 -26.29 -13.99 -18.66
N GLY A 699 -26.28 -13.68 -17.38
CA GLY A 699 -25.32 -12.77 -16.79
C GLY A 699 -23.96 -13.42 -16.55
N LEU A 700 -22.88 -12.72 -16.89
CA LEU A 700 -21.50 -13.11 -16.59
C LEU A 700 -20.69 -11.89 -16.13
N GLN A 701 -19.93 -12.02 -15.05
CA GLN A 701 -19.09 -10.94 -14.54
C GLN A 701 -17.92 -10.62 -15.48
N ARG A 702 -17.66 -9.36 -15.81
CA ARG A 702 -16.49 -8.90 -16.56
C ARG A 702 -15.26 -8.81 -15.64
N ALA A 703 -14.83 -9.96 -15.11
CA ALA A 703 -13.70 -10.08 -14.19
C ALA A 703 -12.95 -11.41 -14.37
N LEU A 704 -11.71 -11.47 -13.88
CA LEU A 704 -10.88 -12.69 -13.85
C LEU A 704 -10.74 -13.35 -15.24
N TYR A 705 -11.11 -14.63 -15.36
CA TYR A 705 -10.99 -15.41 -16.59
C TYR A 705 -11.85 -14.87 -17.75
N VAL A 706 -12.85 -14.04 -17.48
CA VAL A 706 -13.74 -13.50 -18.54
C VAL A 706 -12.99 -12.56 -19.48
N HIS A 707 -11.91 -11.91 -19.02
CA HIS A 707 -11.03 -11.19 -19.92
C HIS A 707 -10.40 -12.09 -21.00
N GLN A 708 -10.32 -13.41 -20.78
CA GLN A 708 -9.82 -14.39 -21.75
C GLN A 708 -10.95 -15.07 -22.53
N THR A 709 -12.02 -15.46 -21.83
CA THR A 709 -13.03 -16.38 -22.36
C THR A 709 -14.37 -15.72 -22.72
N ALA A 710 -14.46 -14.38 -22.72
CA ALA A 710 -15.71 -13.70 -23.07
C ALA A 710 -16.23 -14.10 -24.46
N VAL A 711 -15.33 -14.21 -25.46
CA VAL A 711 -15.70 -14.61 -26.83
C VAL A 711 -16.27 -16.03 -26.84
N LEU A 712 -15.62 -16.99 -26.16
CA LEU A 712 -16.14 -18.35 -25.98
C LEU A 712 -17.57 -18.33 -25.42
N TRP A 713 -17.81 -17.68 -24.28
CA TRP A 713 -19.12 -17.74 -23.63
C TRP A 713 -20.20 -16.99 -24.40
N ALA A 714 -19.87 -15.88 -25.05
CA ALA A 714 -20.83 -15.11 -25.83
C ALA A 714 -21.37 -15.92 -27.01
N HIS A 715 -20.47 -16.53 -27.79
CA HIS A 715 -20.85 -17.35 -28.94
C HIS A 715 -21.50 -18.67 -28.52
N PHE A 716 -21.11 -19.24 -27.38
CA PHE A 716 -21.75 -20.45 -26.83
C PHE A 716 -23.21 -20.20 -26.48
N PHE A 717 -23.51 -19.14 -25.72
CA PHE A 717 -24.88 -18.82 -25.33
C PHE A 717 -25.72 -18.28 -26.49
N ASP A 718 -25.14 -17.50 -27.40
CA ASP A 718 -25.83 -17.06 -28.62
C ASP A 718 -26.32 -18.25 -29.45
N ARG A 719 -25.46 -19.26 -29.62
CA ARG A 719 -25.80 -20.47 -30.39
C ARG A 719 -26.89 -21.33 -29.72
N LEU A 720 -27.01 -21.25 -28.39
CA LEU A 720 -28.07 -21.90 -27.62
C LEU A 720 -29.37 -21.06 -27.54
N GLY A 721 -29.42 -19.89 -28.19
CA GLY A 721 -30.61 -19.03 -28.21
C GLY A 721 -30.73 -18.09 -27.01
N PHE A 722 -29.64 -17.84 -26.29
CA PHE A 722 -29.56 -16.89 -25.17
C PHE A 722 -28.72 -15.67 -25.53
N ARG A 723 -28.85 -14.58 -24.77
CA ARG A 723 -27.98 -13.40 -24.90
C ARG A 723 -27.09 -13.25 -23.68
N LEU A 724 -25.77 -13.25 -23.88
CA LEU A 724 -24.81 -13.00 -22.81
C LEU A 724 -24.87 -11.51 -22.41
N VAL A 725 -24.92 -11.25 -21.10
CA VAL A 725 -24.86 -9.90 -20.53
C VAL A 725 -23.65 -9.82 -19.60
N LEU A 726 -22.69 -8.99 -19.99
CA LEU A 726 -21.50 -8.68 -19.19
C LEU A 726 -21.76 -7.49 -18.28
N THR A 727 -21.14 -7.46 -17.10
CA THR A 727 -21.05 -6.22 -16.31
C THR A 727 -20.21 -5.17 -17.03
N PRO A 728 -20.41 -3.86 -16.74
CA PRO A 728 -19.63 -2.81 -17.38
C PRO A 728 -18.16 -2.85 -16.94
N PRO A 729 -17.25 -2.08 -17.60
CA PRO A 729 -15.89 -1.91 -17.10
C PRO A 729 -15.87 -1.52 -15.62
N THR A 730 -14.84 -1.97 -14.90
CA THR A 730 -14.72 -1.75 -13.45
C THR A 730 -14.74 -0.26 -13.10
N THR A 731 -15.70 0.13 -12.26
CA THR A 731 -15.84 1.48 -11.72
C THR A 731 -15.40 1.54 -10.24
N PRO A 732 -15.16 2.74 -9.67
CA PRO A 732 -14.91 2.89 -8.23
C PRO A 732 -16.01 2.28 -7.36
N ALA A 733 -17.28 2.36 -7.81
CA ALA A 733 -18.42 1.78 -7.11
C ALA A 733 -18.38 0.24 -7.13
N ILE A 734 -18.04 -0.37 -8.27
CA ILE A 734 -17.87 -1.82 -8.38
C ILE A 734 -16.73 -2.29 -7.47
N SER A 735 -15.57 -1.63 -7.55
CA SER A 735 -14.42 -1.95 -6.71
C SER A 735 -14.74 -1.87 -5.22
N SER A 736 -15.34 -0.76 -4.77
CA SER A 736 -15.71 -0.54 -3.36
C SER A 736 -16.69 -1.61 -2.85
N ARG A 737 -17.75 -1.89 -3.62
CA ARG A 737 -18.71 -2.96 -3.29
C ARG A 737 -18.04 -4.33 -3.21
N GLY A 738 -17.03 -4.57 -4.04
CA GLY A 738 -16.26 -5.81 -4.04
C GLY A 738 -15.43 -5.99 -2.78
N ILE A 739 -14.67 -4.96 -2.39
CA ILE A 739 -13.88 -4.94 -1.16
C ILE A 739 -14.77 -5.15 0.07
N GLU A 740 -15.92 -4.48 0.13
CA GLU A 740 -16.90 -4.62 1.23
C GLU A 740 -17.54 -6.00 1.32
N SER A 741 -17.54 -6.76 0.21
CA SER A 741 -18.17 -8.07 0.15
C SER A 741 -17.19 -9.21 0.45
N MET A 742 -15.93 -8.91 0.78
CA MET A 742 -14.95 -9.96 1.02
C MET A 742 -15.12 -10.61 2.40
N ALA A 743 -15.06 -11.94 2.44
CA ALA A 743 -14.99 -12.72 3.67
C ALA A 743 -13.55 -13.09 4.07
N ALA A 744 -12.58 -12.85 3.19
CA ALA A 744 -11.17 -13.10 3.42
C ALA A 744 -10.32 -12.15 2.56
N GLU A 745 -9.10 -11.87 3.00
CA GLU A 745 -8.15 -11.06 2.24
C GLU A 745 -7.59 -11.83 1.03
N THR A 746 -7.63 -11.20 -0.13
CA THR A 746 -7.17 -11.74 -1.42
C THR A 746 -6.63 -10.64 -2.32
N CYS A 747 -5.95 -11.03 -3.40
CA CYS A 747 -5.51 -10.08 -4.43
C CYS A 747 -6.68 -9.25 -5.02
N TYR A 748 -6.37 -8.01 -5.37
CA TYR A 748 -7.37 -7.02 -5.83
C TYR A 748 -8.31 -7.48 -6.96
N PRO A 749 -7.89 -8.26 -7.98
CA PRO A 749 -8.79 -8.71 -9.04
C PRO A 749 -9.92 -9.63 -8.55
N VAL A 750 -9.67 -10.40 -7.49
CA VAL A 750 -10.68 -11.25 -6.85
C VAL A 750 -11.69 -10.38 -6.12
N LYS A 751 -11.22 -9.36 -5.40
CA LYS A 751 -12.09 -8.35 -4.75
C LYS A 751 -12.98 -7.65 -5.77
N VAL A 752 -12.42 -7.23 -6.90
CA VAL A 752 -13.18 -6.63 -8.01
C VAL A 752 -14.25 -7.60 -8.54
N SER A 753 -13.96 -8.90 -8.63
CA SER A 753 -14.96 -9.89 -9.05
C SER A 753 -16.18 -9.95 -8.13
N HIS A 754 -16.01 -9.79 -6.81
CA HIS A 754 -17.13 -9.70 -5.86
C HIS A 754 -18.04 -8.51 -6.16
N GLY A 755 -17.44 -7.38 -6.55
CA GLY A 755 -18.17 -6.18 -6.95
C GLY A 755 -19.03 -6.41 -8.19
N HIS A 756 -18.46 -7.04 -9.21
CA HIS A 756 -19.16 -7.40 -10.45
C HIS A 756 -20.28 -8.41 -10.19
N ALA A 757 -20.01 -9.46 -9.41
CA ALA A 757 -21.03 -10.44 -9.04
C ALA A 757 -22.19 -9.78 -8.30
N ARG A 758 -21.92 -8.92 -7.31
CA ARG A 758 -22.94 -8.19 -6.55
C ARG A 758 -23.81 -7.29 -7.44
N MET A 759 -23.23 -6.69 -8.48
CA MET A 759 -23.98 -5.90 -9.45
C MET A 759 -24.93 -6.78 -10.29
N LEU A 760 -24.54 -8.02 -10.58
CA LEU A 760 -25.23 -8.90 -11.52
C LEU A 760 -26.38 -9.71 -10.88
N ILE A 761 -26.31 -10.01 -9.58
CA ILE A 761 -27.31 -10.82 -8.85
C ILE A 761 -28.70 -10.22 -9.03
N GLY A 762 -29.64 -11.05 -9.52
CA GLY A 762 -31.04 -10.67 -9.74
C GLY A 762 -31.29 -9.71 -10.91
N ARG A 763 -30.26 -9.36 -11.70
CA ARG A 763 -30.37 -8.42 -12.83
C ARG A 763 -30.52 -9.08 -14.20
N THR A 764 -30.26 -10.38 -14.29
CA THR A 764 -30.36 -11.18 -15.52
C THR A 764 -31.21 -12.43 -15.26
N ARG A 765 -31.75 -13.04 -16.33
CA ARG A 765 -32.63 -14.21 -16.17
C ARG A 765 -31.90 -15.40 -15.57
N HIS A 766 -30.68 -15.65 -16.01
CA HIS A 766 -29.80 -16.66 -15.46
C HIS A 766 -28.46 -16.04 -15.06
N LEU A 767 -27.86 -16.53 -13.99
CA LEU A 767 -26.51 -16.14 -13.56
C LEU A 767 -25.53 -17.26 -13.90
N PHE A 768 -24.50 -16.98 -14.68
CA PHE A 768 -23.46 -17.94 -15.06
C PHE A 768 -22.19 -17.75 -14.23
N MET A 769 -21.79 -18.80 -13.51
CA MET A 769 -20.63 -18.83 -12.61
C MET A 769 -19.88 -20.16 -12.74
N PRO A 770 -19.15 -20.38 -13.85
CA PRO A 770 -18.39 -21.60 -14.05
C PRO A 770 -17.20 -21.70 -13.10
N PHE A 771 -16.89 -22.93 -12.68
CA PHE A 771 -15.62 -23.29 -12.06
C PHE A 771 -14.60 -23.58 -13.16
N MET A 772 -13.79 -22.57 -13.49
CA MET A 772 -12.73 -22.68 -14.49
C MET A 772 -11.51 -23.36 -13.88
N ILE A 773 -11.28 -24.64 -14.16
CA ILE A 773 -10.20 -25.42 -13.53
C ILE A 773 -8.92 -25.39 -14.37
N THR A 774 -9.02 -25.77 -15.63
CA THR A 774 -7.90 -25.81 -16.59
C THR A 774 -8.19 -24.97 -17.83
N MET A 775 -7.10 -24.49 -18.44
CA MET A 775 -7.06 -23.84 -19.75
C MET A 775 -6.34 -24.73 -20.76
N GLU A 776 -6.54 -24.44 -22.05
CA GLU A 776 -5.84 -25.12 -23.15
C GLU A 776 -4.31 -25.06 -22.95
N LYS A 777 -3.63 -26.18 -23.22
CA LYS A 777 -2.18 -26.33 -23.05
C LYS A 777 -1.50 -26.52 -24.42
N PRO A 778 -0.36 -25.86 -24.68
CA PRO A 778 0.36 -26.03 -25.95
C PRO A 778 0.88 -27.46 -26.16
N GLN A 779 1.33 -28.10 -25.09
CA GLN A 779 1.88 -29.46 -25.11
C GLN A 779 1.18 -30.36 -24.09
N GLU A 780 1.02 -31.65 -24.40
CA GLU A 780 0.26 -32.58 -23.56
C GLU A 780 0.90 -32.81 -22.18
N ALA A 781 2.23 -32.72 -22.08
CA ALA A 781 2.97 -32.91 -20.83
C ALA A 781 2.78 -31.75 -19.82
N GLU A 782 2.39 -30.56 -20.29
CA GLU A 782 2.24 -29.37 -19.46
C GLU A 782 1.01 -29.42 -18.54
N LYS A 783 1.07 -28.63 -17.47
CA LYS A 783 -0.08 -28.35 -16.62
C LYS A 783 -0.74 -27.04 -17.07
N GLY A 784 -2.07 -27.03 -17.08
CA GLY A 784 -2.87 -25.90 -17.57
C GLY A 784 -3.78 -25.30 -16.51
N PHE A 785 -3.45 -25.38 -15.21
CA PHE A 785 -4.40 -24.95 -14.19
C PHE A 785 -4.51 -23.42 -14.09
N TYR A 786 -5.73 -22.93 -13.84
CA TYR A 786 -5.93 -21.56 -13.35
C TYR A 786 -5.37 -21.41 -11.93
N CYS A 787 -5.23 -20.18 -11.42
CA CYS A 787 -4.84 -20.03 -10.02
C CYS A 787 -5.95 -20.50 -9.07
N PRO A 788 -5.63 -20.95 -7.84
CA PRO A 788 -6.64 -21.42 -6.89
C PRO A 788 -7.74 -20.41 -6.59
N MET A 789 -7.42 -19.11 -6.57
CA MET A 789 -8.41 -18.04 -6.36
C MET A 789 -9.42 -17.95 -7.52
N VAL A 790 -8.97 -18.16 -8.76
CA VAL A 790 -9.86 -18.20 -9.93
C VAL A 790 -10.71 -19.47 -9.92
N GLN A 791 -10.11 -20.62 -9.61
CA GLN A 791 -10.83 -21.90 -9.53
C GLN A 791 -11.92 -21.88 -8.45
N GLY A 792 -11.59 -21.32 -7.27
CA GLY A 792 -12.49 -21.23 -6.11
C GLY A 792 -13.43 -20.03 -6.12
N ASN A 793 -13.37 -19.15 -7.13
CA ASN A 793 -14.07 -17.86 -7.09
C ASN A 793 -15.58 -18.01 -6.88
N ALA A 794 -16.23 -18.99 -7.52
CA ALA A 794 -17.66 -19.21 -7.35
C ALA A 794 -18.04 -19.64 -5.92
N TYR A 795 -17.19 -20.41 -5.21
CA TYR A 795 -17.40 -20.73 -3.80
C TYR A 795 -17.20 -19.52 -2.90
N MET A 796 -16.18 -18.70 -3.20
CA MET A 796 -15.96 -17.44 -2.49
C MET A 796 -17.16 -16.51 -2.62
N LEU A 797 -17.68 -16.34 -3.84
CA LEU A 797 -18.87 -15.55 -4.11
C LEU A 797 -20.12 -16.12 -3.44
N GLN A 798 -20.30 -17.44 -3.45
CA GLN A 798 -21.39 -18.10 -2.73
C GLN A 798 -21.35 -17.76 -1.23
N SER A 799 -20.19 -17.92 -0.60
CA SER A 799 -20.02 -17.68 0.83
C SER A 799 -20.20 -16.20 1.18
N ALA A 800 -19.68 -15.30 0.35
CA ALA A 800 -19.72 -13.86 0.57
C ALA A 800 -21.10 -13.22 0.31
N LEU A 801 -21.75 -13.61 -0.78
CA LEU A 801 -22.95 -12.95 -1.30
C LEU A 801 -24.23 -13.80 -1.13
N GLY A 802 -24.13 -14.97 -0.49
CA GLY A 802 -25.27 -15.86 -0.27
C GLY A 802 -25.85 -16.44 -1.56
N ILE A 803 -25.04 -16.61 -2.61
CA ILE A 803 -25.53 -17.08 -3.91
C ILE A 803 -25.87 -18.57 -3.85
N ASP A 804 -27.09 -18.91 -4.25
CA ASP A 804 -27.50 -20.31 -4.40
C ASP A 804 -26.97 -20.89 -5.73
N LEU A 805 -25.85 -21.61 -5.64
CA LEU A 805 -25.23 -22.29 -6.79
C LEU A 805 -26.15 -23.32 -7.45
N LYS A 806 -27.18 -23.83 -6.74
CA LYS A 806 -28.16 -24.73 -7.34
C LYS A 806 -29.07 -24.01 -8.32
N LYS A 807 -29.30 -22.70 -8.13
CA LYS A 807 -30.08 -21.85 -9.06
C LYS A 807 -29.21 -21.22 -10.15
N ALA A 808 -27.94 -20.92 -9.85
CA ALA A 808 -26.99 -20.42 -10.84
C ALA A 808 -26.55 -21.51 -11.84
N LEU A 809 -26.12 -21.11 -13.03
CA LEU A 809 -25.50 -21.96 -14.03
C LEU A 809 -24.01 -22.11 -13.69
N SER A 810 -23.63 -23.20 -13.01
CA SER A 810 -22.29 -23.33 -12.40
C SER A 810 -21.57 -24.62 -12.82
N PRO A 811 -21.24 -24.80 -14.12
CA PRO A 811 -20.51 -26.00 -14.57
C PRO A 811 -19.07 -26.01 -14.05
N THR A 812 -18.51 -27.22 -13.92
CA THR A 812 -17.05 -27.38 -13.77
C THR A 812 -16.42 -27.57 -15.15
N VAL A 813 -15.49 -26.70 -15.52
CA VAL A 813 -14.97 -26.59 -16.88
C VAL A 813 -13.47 -26.90 -16.89
N TYR A 814 -13.09 -27.90 -17.68
CA TYR A 814 -11.72 -28.28 -17.95
C TYR A 814 -11.41 -28.08 -19.44
N LEU A 815 -10.88 -26.91 -19.82
CA LEU A 815 -10.66 -26.58 -21.24
C LEU A 815 -9.50 -27.37 -21.89
N ASP A 816 -8.72 -28.11 -21.11
CA ASP A 816 -7.67 -29.02 -21.61
C ASP A 816 -8.20 -30.40 -21.99
N ARG A 817 -9.51 -30.64 -21.91
CA ARG A 817 -10.16 -31.90 -22.29
C ARG A 817 -10.73 -31.83 -23.69
N ASP A 818 -11.04 -33.00 -24.25
CA ASP A 818 -11.69 -33.05 -25.56
C ASP A 818 -13.08 -32.38 -25.51
N PRO A 819 -13.54 -31.78 -26.62
CA PRO A 819 -14.81 -31.05 -26.65
C PRO A 819 -16.05 -31.87 -26.24
N LYS A 820 -16.05 -33.20 -26.40
CA LYS A 820 -17.19 -34.03 -25.97
C LYS A 820 -17.26 -34.09 -24.45
N THR A 821 -16.14 -34.31 -23.78
CA THR A 821 -16.05 -34.31 -22.31
C THR A 821 -16.48 -32.96 -21.72
N ILE A 822 -16.04 -31.85 -22.32
CA ILE A 822 -16.45 -30.51 -21.88
C ILE A 822 -17.97 -30.33 -22.09
N ALA A 823 -18.49 -30.72 -23.26
CA ALA A 823 -19.91 -30.60 -23.57
C ALA A 823 -20.77 -31.44 -22.62
N MET A 824 -20.33 -32.63 -22.21
CA MET A 824 -21.03 -33.44 -21.20
C MET A 824 -21.18 -32.68 -19.87
N ALA A 825 -20.09 -32.11 -19.35
CA ALA A 825 -20.12 -31.33 -18.11
C ALA A 825 -21.01 -30.07 -18.21
N LEU A 826 -21.00 -29.41 -19.38
CA LEU A 826 -21.89 -28.28 -19.65
C LEU A 826 -23.36 -28.73 -19.71
N THR A 827 -23.68 -29.81 -20.41
CA THR A 827 -25.05 -30.33 -20.50
C THR A 827 -25.58 -30.76 -19.13
N GLU A 828 -24.77 -31.39 -18.29
CA GLU A 828 -25.17 -31.78 -16.94
C GLU A 828 -25.56 -30.56 -16.09
N ALA A 829 -24.76 -29.48 -16.15
CA ALA A 829 -25.00 -28.29 -15.34
C ALA A 829 -26.09 -27.36 -15.89
N LEU A 830 -26.27 -27.32 -17.22
CA LEU A 830 -27.14 -26.38 -17.92
C LEU A 830 -28.47 -27.00 -18.34
N GLY A 831 -28.48 -28.27 -18.76
CA GLY A 831 -29.64 -28.96 -19.34
C GLY A 831 -30.90 -28.88 -18.47
N PRO A 832 -30.84 -29.22 -17.17
CA PRO A 832 -32.01 -29.14 -16.28
C PRO A 832 -32.59 -27.74 -16.10
N LYS A 833 -31.80 -26.68 -16.36
CA LYS A 833 -32.18 -25.28 -16.11
C LYS A 833 -32.57 -24.53 -17.38
N LEU A 834 -31.94 -24.88 -18.49
CA LEU A 834 -32.10 -24.20 -19.78
C LEU A 834 -32.85 -25.04 -20.82
N GLY A 835 -33.08 -26.34 -20.56
CA GLY A 835 -33.74 -27.24 -21.51
C GLY A 835 -32.89 -27.63 -22.71
N VAL A 836 -31.55 -27.56 -22.59
CA VAL A 836 -30.60 -27.87 -23.68
C VAL A 836 -30.09 -29.30 -23.59
N HIS A 837 -29.88 -29.94 -24.74
CA HIS A 837 -29.39 -31.32 -24.83
C HIS A 837 -27.90 -31.38 -25.22
N PHE A 838 -27.32 -32.58 -25.11
CA PHE A 838 -25.90 -32.81 -25.41
C PHE A 838 -25.52 -32.40 -26.84
N ALA A 839 -26.33 -32.78 -27.84
CA ALA A 839 -26.06 -32.45 -29.23
C ALA A 839 -25.98 -30.93 -29.48
N GLU A 840 -26.92 -30.17 -28.91
CA GLU A 840 -26.96 -28.70 -29.01
C GLU A 840 -25.78 -28.07 -28.28
N THR A 841 -25.52 -28.54 -27.05
CA THR A 841 -24.39 -28.07 -26.21
C THR A 841 -23.06 -28.31 -26.90
N HIS A 842 -22.84 -29.50 -27.46
CA HIS A 842 -21.62 -29.88 -28.15
C HIS A 842 -21.41 -29.06 -29.43
N GLN A 843 -22.46 -28.87 -30.24
CA GLN A 843 -22.37 -28.02 -31.43
C GLN A 843 -22.10 -26.55 -31.08
N ALA A 844 -22.76 -26.02 -30.05
CA ALA A 844 -22.52 -24.67 -29.55
C ALA A 844 -21.09 -24.50 -29.04
N LEU A 845 -20.56 -25.49 -28.31
CA LEU A 845 -19.20 -25.47 -27.79
C LEU A 845 -18.16 -25.50 -28.91
N ILE A 846 -18.29 -26.38 -29.90
CA ILE A 846 -17.36 -26.43 -31.05
C ILE A 846 -17.35 -25.09 -31.78
N HIS A 847 -18.53 -24.52 -32.04
CA HIS A 847 -18.64 -23.21 -32.68
C HIS A 847 -17.91 -22.13 -31.87
N ALA A 848 -18.16 -22.08 -30.57
CA ALA A 848 -17.60 -21.11 -29.67
C ALA A 848 -16.08 -21.25 -29.48
N LEU A 849 -15.55 -22.48 -29.39
CA LEU A 849 -14.10 -22.76 -29.38
C LEU A 849 -13.44 -22.29 -30.68
N GLY A 850 -14.09 -22.51 -31.83
CA GLY A 850 -13.62 -22.00 -33.11
C GLY A 850 -13.54 -20.47 -33.16
N LYS A 851 -14.52 -19.78 -32.58
CA LYS A 851 -14.54 -18.31 -32.46
C LYS A 851 -13.47 -17.79 -31.50
N GLN A 852 -13.27 -18.46 -30.36
CA GLN A 852 -12.20 -18.14 -29.42
C GLN A 852 -10.82 -18.31 -30.06
N ALA A 853 -10.58 -19.40 -30.80
CA ALA A 853 -9.32 -19.62 -31.52
C ALA A 853 -9.10 -18.60 -32.64
N ALA A 854 -10.16 -18.18 -33.35
CA ALA A 854 -10.08 -17.12 -34.34
C ALA A 854 -9.73 -15.76 -33.72
N PHE A 855 -10.27 -15.45 -32.55
CA PHE A 855 -9.90 -14.27 -31.77
C PHE A 855 -8.41 -14.29 -31.39
N SER A 856 -7.90 -15.39 -30.82
CA SER A 856 -6.47 -15.53 -30.49
C SER A 856 -5.57 -15.39 -31.72
N ARG A 857 -5.91 -16.04 -32.84
CA ARG A 857 -5.15 -15.91 -34.10
C ARG A 857 -5.15 -14.49 -34.64
N ARG A 858 -6.27 -13.76 -34.52
CA ARG A 858 -6.35 -12.36 -34.93
C ARG A 858 -5.39 -11.49 -34.13
N LEU A 859 -5.28 -11.69 -32.81
CA LEU A 859 -4.32 -10.95 -31.98
C LEU A 859 -2.87 -11.23 -32.37
N ILE A 860 -2.53 -12.50 -32.61
CA ILE A 860 -1.18 -12.89 -33.07
C ILE A 860 -0.86 -12.21 -34.41
N GLN A 861 -1.78 -12.23 -35.37
CA GLN A 861 -1.60 -11.55 -36.67
C GLN A 861 -1.40 -10.04 -36.54
N GLU A 862 -2.12 -9.38 -35.62
CA GLU A 862 -1.87 -7.96 -35.34
C GLU A 862 -0.49 -7.75 -34.69
N GLY A 863 -0.04 -8.67 -33.84
CA GLY A 863 1.28 -8.63 -33.21
C GLY A 863 2.41 -8.75 -34.23
N ASP A 864 2.28 -9.69 -35.17
CA ASP A 864 3.22 -9.88 -36.27
C ASP A 864 3.30 -8.64 -37.16
N ARG A 865 2.16 -8.00 -37.46
CA ARG A 865 2.13 -6.74 -38.22
C ARG A 865 2.85 -5.61 -37.49
N VAL A 866 2.64 -5.49 -36.19
CA VAL A 866 3.31 -4.47 -35.37
C VAL A 866 4.82 -4.71 -35.40
N ARG A 867 5.27 -5.93 -35.14
CA ARG A 867 6.69 -6.27 -35.14
C ARG A 867 7.35 -6.07 -36.51
N ALA A 868 6.67 -6.45 -37.59
CA ALA A 868 7.19 -6.28 -38.95
C ALA A 868 7.27 -4.80 -39.38
N ALA A 869 6.50 -3.92 -38.76
CA ALA A 869 6.51 -2.48 -39.03
C ALA A 869 7.51 -1.70 -38.16
N MET A 870 8.12 -2.34 -37.16
CA MET A 870 9.09 -1.70 -36.27
C MET A 870 10.51 -1.76 -36.84
N ASP A 871 11.25 -0.69 -36.65
CA ASP A 871 12.70 -0.65 -36.91
C ASP A 871 13.44 -1.54 -35.89
N GLU A 872 14.49 -2.24 -36.31
CA GLU A 872 15.31 -3.10 -35.44
C GLU A 872 16.03 -2.32 -34.33
N HIS A 873 16.13 -0.99 -34.44
CA HIS A 873 16.72 -0.10 -33.45
C HIS A 873 15.67 0.58 -32.55
N GLU A 874 14.37 0.40 -32.81
CA GLU A 874 13.31 0.87 -31.90
C GLU A 874 13.03 -0.16 -30.79
N PRO A 875 12.97 0.26 -29.52
CA PRO A 875 12.62 -0.64 -28.43
C PRO A 875 11.14 -1.05 -28.49
N LEU A 876 10.87 -2.34 -28.33
CA LEU A 876 9.53 -2.88 -28.12
C LEU A 876 9.39 -3.45 -26.71
N VAL A 877 8.50 -2.87 -25.91
CA VAL A 877 8.17 -3.40 -24.58
C VAL A 877 7.09 -4.48 -24.72
N VAL A 878 7.40 -5.71 -24.36
CA VAL A 878 6.43 -6.80 -24.27
C VAL A 878 5.89 -6.86 -22.84
N VAL A 879 4.59 -6.63 -22.69
CA VAL A 879 3.92 -6.61 -21.40
C VAL A 879 3.32 -7.97 -21.08
N THR A 880 3.89 -8.65 -20.09
CA THR A 880 3.40 -9.94 -19.58
C THR A 880 2.59 -9.74 -18.31
N GLY A 881 1.66 -10.63 -18.03
CA GLY A 881 0.82 -10.55 -16.83
C GLY A 881 -0.45 -11.34 -17.00
N ARG A 882 -1.26 -11.39 -15.95
CA ARG A 882 -2.55 -12.10 -16.02
C ARG A 882 -3.56 -11.25 -16.80
N PRO A 883 -4.39 -11.83 -17.68
CA PRO A 883 -5.31 -11.04 -18.51
C PRO A 883 -6.26 -10.11 -17.75
N TYR A 884 -6.69 -10.49 -16.55
CA TYR A 884 -7.48 -9.62 -15.69
C TYR A 884 -6.70 -8.43 -15.12
N ASN A 885 -5.38 -8.55 -14.98
CA ASN A 885 -4.53 -7.39 -14.69
C ASN A 885 -4.30 -6.58 -15.97
N LEU A 886 -3.95 -7.24 -17.08
CA LEU A 886 -3.57 -6.56 -18.32
C LEU A 886 -4.71 -5.76 -18.96
N TYR A 887 -5.96 -6.19 -18.86
CA TYR A 887 -7.05 -5.63 -19.67
C TYR A 887 -8.16 -4.95 -18.89
N ASP A 888 -8.13 -4.98 -17.56
CA ASP A 888 -8.98 -4.12 -16.74
C ASP A 888 -8.24 -2.81 -16.47
N GLU A 889 -8.73 -1.72 -17.06
CA GLU A 889 -8.09 -0.40 -16.97
C GLU A 889 -8.02 0.15 -15.54
N ARG A 890 -8.90 -0.27 -14.63
CA ARG A 890 -8.85 0.14 -13.23
C ARG A 890 -7.79 -0.64 -12.47
N LEU A 891 -7.59 -1.92 -12.82
CA LEU A 891 -6.56 -2.78 -12.23
C LEU A 891 -5.15 -2.44 -12.71
N ASN A 892 -4.97 -2.03 -13.98
CA ASN A 892 -3.65 -1.66 -14.53
C ASN A 892 -3.36 -0.16 -14.59
N LEU A 893 -4.27 0.68 -14.09
CA LEU A 893 -4.13 2.15 -14.13
C LEU A 893 -3.87 2.71 -15.54
N ARG A 894 -4.49 2.10 -16.56
CA ARG A 894 -4.33 2.41 -17.99
C ARG A 894 -2.88 2.31 -18.50
N LEU A 895 -2.15 1.30 -18.04
CA LEU A 895 -0.75 1.04 -18.39
C LEU A 895 -0.42 1.25 -19.88
N GLY A 896 -1.21 0.68 -20.79
CA GLY A 896 -0.99 0.81 -22.24
C GLY A 896 -1.07 2.25 -22.75
N GLN A 897 -1.97 3.07 -22.19
CA GLN A 897 -2.05 4.49 -22.54
C GLN A 897 -0.83 5.25 -22.02
N ASN A 898 -0.36 4.92 -20.81
CA ASN A 898 0.75 5.60 -20.17
C ASN A 898 2.10 5.29 -20.84
N LEU A 899 2.34 4.03 -21.23
CA LEU A 899 3.51 3.65 -22.04
C LEU A 899 3.55 4.41 -23.37
N GLY A 900 2.41 4.50 -24.07
CA GLY A 900 2.32 5.27 -25.31
C GLY A 900 2.54 6.78 -25.13
N LYS A 901 2.16 7.36 -23.97
CA LYS A 901 2.41 8.78 -23.65
C LYS A 901 3.89 9.09 -23.45
N ILE A 902 4.65 8.18 -22.85
CA ILE A 902 6.09 8.36 -22.62
C ILE A 902 6.93 7.99 -23.86
N GLY A 903 6.30 7.58 -24.96
CA GLY A 903 6.98 7.28 -26.22
C GLY A 903 7.46 5.82 -26.35
N LEU A 904 7.03 4.93 -25.46
CA LEU A 904 7.33 3.49 -25.57
C LEU A 904 6.22 2.75 -26.33
N THR A 905 6.63 1.97 -27.32
CA THR A 905 5.76 1.01 -28.00
C THR A 905 5.60 -0.22 -27.11
N ALA A 906 4.36 -0.56 -26.72
CA ALA A 906 4.10 -1.62 -25.76
C ALA A 906 3.05 -2.63 -26.23
N LEU A 907 3.44 -3.90 -26.37
CA LEU A 907 2.62 -4.99 -26.90
C LEU A 907 2.25 -5.99 -25.79
N PRO A 908 0.95 -6.28 -25.54
CA PRO A 908 0.54 -7.32 -24.61
C PRO A 908 0.98 -8.72 -25.06
N MET A 909 1.28 -9.63 -24.13
CA MET A 909 1.76 -10.98 -24.44
C MET A 909 0.83 -11.82 -25.33
N ASP A 910 -0.47 -11.54 -25.37
CA ASP A 910 -1.45 -12.28 -26.20
C ASP A 910 -1.30 -12.02 -27.70
N PHE A 911 -0.47 -11.05 -28.09
CA PHE A 911 -0.12 -10.76 -29.48
C PHE A 911 1.06 -11.59 -29.98
N LEU A 912 1.66 -12.43 -29.12
CA LEU A 912 2.79 -13.29 -29.47
C LEU A 912 2.35 -14.75 -29.44
N ASP A 913 2.68 -15.49 -30.50
CA ASP A 913 2.60 -16.95 -30.45
C ASP A 913 3.80 -17.50 -29.69
N VAL A 914 3.51 -18.11 -28.53
CA VAL A 914 4.53 -18.68 -27.63
C VAL A 914 4.40 -20.20 -27.51
N SER A 915 3.50 -20.81 -28.29
CA SER A 915 3.15 -22.22 -28.19
C SER A 915 4.33 -23.15 -28.51
N ALA A 916 5.20 -22.74 -29.43
CA ALA A 916 6.35 -23.51 -29.90
C ALA A 916 7.62 -23.36 -29.04
N VAL A 917 7.65 -22.44 -28.08
CA VAL A 917 8.81 -22.24 -27.19
C VAL A 917 9.05 -23.53 -26.38
N ASP A 918 10.26 -23.79 -25.88
CA ASP A 918 10.45 -24.90 -24.94
C ASP A 918 10.31 -24.41 -23.49
N LEU A 919 9.66 -25.21 -22.64
CA LEU A 919 9.51 -24.93 -21.19
C LEU A 919 9.89 -26.15 -20.34
N SER A 920 10.65 -27.10 -20.90
CA SER A 920 11.10 -28.31 -20.22
C SER A 920 11.98 -28.05 -18.98
N ASP A 921 12.62 -26.88 -18.90
CA ASP A 921 13.39 -26.37 -17.77
C ASP A 921 12.52 -25.97 -16.56
N PHE A 922 11.20 -25.83 -16.75
CA PHE A 922 10.22 -25.60 -15.67
C PHE A 922 9.14 -26.70 -15.67
N PRO A 923 9.50 -27.98 -15.48
CA PRO A 923 8.60 -29.12 -15.68
C PRO A 923 7.46 -29.17 -14.64
N SER A 924 7.59 -28.43 -13.54
CA SER A 924 6.61 -28.33 -12.46
C SER A 924 5.80 -27.03 -12.50
N MET A 925 5.87 -26.26 -13.60
CA MET A 925 5.03 -25.07 -13.74
C MET A 925 3.55 -25.48 -13.77
N TYR A 926 2.85 -25.25 -12.67
CA TYR A 926 1.48 -25.72 -12.47
C TYR A 926 0.44 -24.87 -13.20
N TRP A 927 0.70 -23.56 -13.32
CA TRP A 927 -0.26 -22.59 -13.83
C TRP A 927 -0.09 -22.35 -15.32
N GLY A 928 -1.15 -22.52 -16.11
CA GLY A 928 -1.09 -22.32 -17.58
C GLY A 928 -0.70 -20.89 -17.98
N LEU A 929 -1.28 -19.88 -17.32
CA LEU A 929 -0.86 -18.48 -17.50
C LEU A 929 0.59 -18.24 -17.06
N GLY A 930 1.07 -18.95 -16.03
CA GLY A 930 2.46 -18.87 -15.60
C GLY A 930 3.41 -19.41 -16.67
N ALA A 931 3.05 -20.55 -17.27
CA ALA A 931 3.79 -21.12 -18.40
C ALA A 931 3.84 -20.14 -19.59
N GLN A 932 2.70 -19.55 -19.98
CA GLN A 932 2.66 -18.55 -21.05
C GLN A 932 3.59 -17.36 -20.75
N ILE A 933 3.56 -16.81 -19.53
CA ILE A 933 4.42 -15.70 -19.10
C ILE A 933 5.91 -16.06 -19.22
N LEU A 934 6.33 -17.26 -18.78
CA LEU A 934 7.73 -17.68 -18.88
C LEU A 934 8.17 -17.92 -20.33
N ARG A 935 7.28 -18.48 -21.16
CA ARG A 935 7.55 -18.65 -22.61
C ARG A 935 7.75 -17.29 -23.28
N THR A 936 6.90 -16.31 -22.96
CA THR A 936 7.09 -14.93 -23.44
C THR A 936 8.40 -14.33 -22.92
N ALA A 937 8.78 -14.57 -21.66
CA ALA A 937 10.06 -14.10 -21.11
C ALA A 937 11.27 -14.66 -21.88
N LYS A 938 11.23 -15.92 -22.33
CA LYS A 938 12.28 -16.51 -23.18
C LYS A 938 12.39 -15.82 -24.53
N ILE A 939 11.27 -15.58 -25.21
CA ILE A 939 11.25 -14.80 -26.47
C ILE A 939 11.85 -13.41 -26.25
N ILE A 940 11.44 -12.73 -25.18
CA ILE A 940 12.00 -11.41 -24.85
C ILE A 940 13.52 -11.54 -24.66
N LYS A 941 14.00 -12.54 -23.92
CA LYS A 941 15.43 -12.75 -23.67
C LYS A 941 16.24 -12.93 -24.95
N GLU A 942 15.71 -13.65 -25.93
CA GLU A 942 16.38 -13.99 -27.20
C GLU A 942 16.55 -12.81 -28.18
N HIS A 943 15.78 -11.73 -28.05
CA HIS A 943 15.79 -10.61 -29.01
C HIS A 943 16.21 -9.28 -28.38
N ASP A 944 17.35 -8.72 -28.77
CA ASP A 944 17.97 -7.55 -28.12
C ASP A 944 17.10 -6.29 -28.03
N HIS A 945 16.26 -6.02 -29.03
CA HIS A 945 15.34 -4.87 -29.06
C HIS A 945 14.02 -5.09 -28.29
N LEU A 946 13.76 -6.31 -27.80
CA LEU A 946 12.60 -6.62 -26.95
C LEU A 946 12.93 -6.42 -25.47
N PHE A 947 12.07 -5.72 -24.76
CA PHE A 947 12.22 -5.42 -23.33
C PHE A 947 11.00 -5.90 -22.56
N GLY A 948 11.18 -6.45 -21.36
CA GLY A 948 10.08 -7.09 -20.62
C GLY A 948 9.46 -6.19 -19.56
N LEU A 949 8.14 -6.04 -19.54
CA LEU A 949 7.41 -5.45 -18.41
C LEU A 949 6.42 -6.49 -17.87
N HIS A 950 6.62 -6.98 -16.65
CA HIS A 950 5.72 -7.93 -16.01
C HIS A 950 4.77 -7.24 -15.04
N LEU A 951 3.47 -7.32 -15.29
CA LEU A 951 2.42 -6.77 -14.44
C LEU A 951 1.81 -7.83 -13.52
N THR A 952 1.90 -7.59 -12.21
CA THR A 952 1.30 -8.43 -11.17
C THR A 952 0.57 -7.59 -10.12
N ASN A 953 -0.12 -8.26 -9.19
CA ASN A 953 -0.83 -7.60 -8.09
C ASN A 953 -0.34 -8.10 -6.74
N PHE A 954 -0.40 -7.22 -5.74
CA PHE A 954 -0.16 -7.57 -4.35
C PHE A 954 -1.07 -8.74 -3.93
N GLU A 955 -0.52 -9.64 -3.10
CA GLU A 955 -1.13 -10.91 -2.69
C GLU A 955 -1.42 -11.92 -3.81
N CYS A 956 -0.81 -11.75 -4.98
CA CYS A 956 -0.83 -12.82 -5.97
C CYS A 956 0.10 -13.97 -5.53
N GLY A 957 -0.49 -14.95 -4.83
CA GLY A 957 0.21 -16.15 -4.39
C GLY A 957 1.01 -16.83 -5.52
N PRO A 958 0.40 -17.18 -6.66
CA PRO A 958 1.13 -17.75 -7.80
C PRO A 958 2.29 -16.90 -8.32
N ASP A 959 2.10 -15.58 -8.44
CA ASP A 959 3.12 -14.72 -9.03
C ASP A 959 4.32 -14.54 -8.10
N SER A 960 4.14 -14.68 -6.78
CA SER A 960 5.26 -14.69 -5.82
C SER A 960 6.31 -15.78 -6.15
N PHE A 961 5.88 -16.90 -6.73
CA PHE A 961 6.77 -17.94 -7.27
C PHE A 961 7.23 -17.59 -8.70
N LEU A 962 6.30 -17.17 -9.55
CA LEU A 962 6.57 -16.89 -10.98
C LEU A 962 7.62 -15.81 -11.19
N GLU A 963 7.61 -14.75 -10.39
CA GLU A 963 8.57 -13.66 -10.49
C GLU A 963 10.02 -14.16 -10.34
N HIS A 964 10.27 -15.18 -9.49
CA HIS A 964 11.62 -15.74 -9.36
C HIS A 964 12.09 -16.41 -10.66
N PHE A 965 11.22 -17.15 -11.33
CA PHE A 965 11.53 -17.78 -12.62
C PHE A 965 11.65 -16.73 -13.74
N TYR A 966 10.79 -15.71 -13.72
CA TYR A 966 10.88 -14.60 -14.67
C TYR A 966 12.23 -13.88 -14.57
N ARG A 967 12.66 -13.52 -13.34
CA ARG A 967 13.98 -12.91 -13.10
C ARG A 967 15.13 -13.82 -13.55
N TYR A 968 15.01 -15.12 -13.28
CA TYR A 968 16.01 -16.11 -13.69
C TYR A 968 16.18 -16.16 -15.22
N ILE A 969 15.09 -16.15 -15.98
CA ILE A 969 15.12 -16.13 -17.46
C ILE A 969 15.73 -14.83 -17.98
N MET A 970 15.30 -13.69 -17.42
CA MET A 970 15.74 -12.39 -17.90
C MET A 970 17.24 -12.14 -17.63
N GLY A 971 17.77 -12.61 -16.49
CA GLY A 971 19.16 -12.40 -16.11
C GLY A 971 19.53 -10.91 -16.11
N ASP A 972 20.62 -10.55 -16.79
CA ASP A 972 21.10 -9.16 -16.91
C ASP A 972 20.34 -8.31 -17.95
N LYS A 973 19.34 -8.88 -18.64
CA LYS A 973 18.55 -8.11 -19.61
C LYS A 973 17.66 -7.14 -18.86
N ALA A 974 17.48 -5.92 -19.36
CA ALA A 974 16.60 -4.95 -18.72
C ALA A 974 15.13 -5.42 -18.75
N TYR A 975 14.48 -5.40 -17.58
CA TYR A 975 13.06 -5.63 -17.41
C TYR A 975 12.52 -4.81 -16.23
N LEU A 976 11.20 -4.63 -16.21
CA LEU A 976 10.49 -4.03 -15.08
C LEU A 976 9.43 -5.01 -14.57
N ILE A 977 9.39 -5.26 -13.25
CA ILE A 977 8.25 -5.92 -12.60
C ILE A 977 7.43 -4.84 -11.91
N LEU A 978 6.20 -4.66 -12.35
CA LEU A 978 5.26 -3.70 -11.79
C LEU A 978 4.20 -4.44 -10.97
N GLU A 979 4.22 -4.24 -9.66
CA GLU A 979 3.20 -4.75 -8.74
C GLU A 979 2.20 -3.64 -8.42
N LEU A 980 0.92 -3.89 -8.66
CA LEU A 980 -0.19 -2.98 -8.37
C LEU A 980 -1.07 -3.51 -7.23
N ASP A 981 -1.92 -2.65 -6.69
CA ASP A 981 -2.84 -2.99 -5.60
C ASP A 981 -4.12 -2.11 -5.69
N GLU A 982 -4.93 -2.05 -4.64
CA GLU A 982 -6.22 -1.32 -4.57
C GLU A 982 -6.14 0.20 -4.83
N HIS A 983 -4.96 0.80 -4.73
CA HIS A 983 -4.71 2.24 -4.89
C HIS A 983 -5.08 2.74 -6.30
N SER A 984 -5.46 4.01 -6.40
CA SER A 984 -5.73 4.68 -7.68
C SER A 984 -4.63 5.66 -8.10
N ALA A 985 -3.49 5.69 -7.41
CA ALA A 985 -2.44 6.67 -7.65
C ALA A 985 -1.50 6.26 -8.81
N VAL A 986 -1.52 7.03 -9.90
CA VAL A 986 -0.73 6.77 -11.12
C VAL A 986 0.72 7.26 -11.01
N ALA A 987 1.00 8.28 -10.19
CA ALA A 987 2.30 8.95 -10.12
C ALA A 987 3.49 8.02 -9.79
N GLY A 988 3.31 7.08 -8.85
CA GLY A 988 4.35 6.10 -8.51
C GLY A 988 4.64 5.13 -9.66
N VAL A 989 3.59 4.74 -10.40
CA VAL A 989 3.75 3.91 -11.61
C VAL A 989 4.48 4.69 -12.70
N MET A 990 4.10 5.95 -12.96
CA MET A 990 4.74 6.78 -13.99
C MET A 990 6.24 6.95 -13.75
N THR A 991 6.64 7.20 -12.50
CA THR A 991 8.07 7.34 -12.16
C THR A 991 8.85 6.06 -12.49
N ARG A 992 8.29 4.87 -12.24
CA ARG A 992 8.91 3.59 -12.62
C ARG A 992 8.95 3.39 -14.14
N LEU A 993 7.90 3.79 -14.86
CA LEU A 993 7.85 3.68 -16.33
C LEU A 993 8.86 4.61 -17.00
N GLU A 994 9.00 5.85 -16.52
CA GLU A 994 9.98 6.83 -17.02
C GLU A 994 11.42 6.39 -16.71
N ALA A 995 11.68 5.93 -15.49
CA ALA A 995 12.99 5.36 -15.15
C ALA A 995 13.31 4.14 -16.03
N TYR A 996 12.33 3.29 -16.30
CA TYR A 996 12.50 2.13 -17.17
C TYR A 996 12.75 2.52 -18.63
N GLN A 997 12.06 3.54 -19.15
CA GLN A 997 12.37 4.13 -20.46
C GLN A 997 13.83 4.57 -20.53
N ASN A 998 14.31 5.31 -19.53
CA ASN A 998 15.69 5.78 -19.49
C ASN A 998 16.69 4.61 -19.45
N VAL A 999 16.40 3.54 -18.71
CA VAL A 999 17.21 2.30 -18.73
C VAL A 999 17.24 1.68 -20.14
N ILE A 1000 16.09 1.55 -20.82
CA ILE A 1000 16.00 1.02 -22.18
C ILE A 1000 16.86 1.85 -23.13
N GLU A 1001 16.73 3.18 -23.11
CA GLU A 1001 17.49 4.09 -23.97
C GLU A 1001 19.00 3.96 -23.72
N ASN A 1002 19.43 3.84 -22.46
CA ASN A 1002 20.84 3.64 -22.10
C ASN A 1002 21.38 2.28 -22.58
N VAL A 1003 20.59 1.20 -22.46
CA VAL A 1003 20.97 -0.13 -22.95
C VAL A 1003 21.15 -0.12 -24.47
N LEU A 1004 20.21 0.49 -25.21
CA LEU A 1004 20.30 0.60 -26.67
C LEU A 1004 21.51 1.43 -27.11
N ARG A 1005 21.77 2.58 -26.47
CA ARG A 1005 22.97 3.40 -26.75
C ARG A 1005 24.26 2.60 -26.54
N LYS A 1006 24.33 1.80 -25.48
CA LYS A 1006 25.48 0.94 -25.21
C LYS A 1006 25.67 -0.13 -26.29
N GLN A 1007 24.60 -0.75 -26.77
CA GLN A 1007 24.66 -1.72 -27.87
C GLN A 1007 25.16 -1.07 -29.16
N GLN A 1008 24.69 0.14 -29.49
CA GLN A 1008 25.14 0.90 -30.66
C GLN A 1008 26.62 1.31 -30.57
N GLN A 1009 27.09 1.77 -29.40
CA GLN A 1009 28.49 2.13 -29.18
C GLN A 1009 29.43 0.91 -29.20
N GLY A 1010 28.98 -0.25 -28.69
CA GLY A 1010 29.70 -1.52 -28.77
C GLY A 1010 29.85 -2.05 -30.20
N PHE A 1011 28.89 -1.76 -31.09
CA PHE A 1011 28.95 -2.13 -32.50
C PHE A 1011 29.99 -1.34 -33.29
N ASN A 1012 30.17 -0.05 -32.99
CA ASN A 1012 31.20 0.78 -33.65
C ASN A 1012 32.63 0.44 -33.17
N GLY A 1013 32.82 -0.01 -31.93
CA GLY A 1013 34.13 -0.46 -31.43
C GLY A 1013 34.67 -1.74 -32.08
N ALA A 1014 33.80 -2.56 -32.69
CA ALA A 1014 34.22 -3.79 -33.38
C ALA A 1014 34.72 -3.55 -34.82
N LEU A 1015 34.40 -2.38 -35.41
CA LEU A 1015 34.86 -1.99 -36.75
C LEU A 1015 36.23 -1.28 -36.73
N ASP A 1016 36.58 -0.60 -35.63
CA ASP A 1016 37.89 0.07 -35.49
C ASP A 1016 39.04 -0.88 -35.14
N HIS A 1017 38.77 -2.05 -34.56
CA HIS A 1017 39.83 -3.02 -34.23
C HIS A 1017 40.36 -3.82 -35.44
N ARG A 1018 39.80 -3.65 -36.65
CA ARG A 1018 40.34 -4.23 -37.89
C ARG A 1018 41.20 -3.26 -38.72
N ALA A 1019 41.33 -2.00 -38.30
CA ALA A 1019 42.19 -1.01 -38.96
C ALA A 1019 43.49 -0.69 -38.17
N ALA A 1020 43.73 -1.37 -37.05
CA ALA A 1020 44.92 -1.20 -36.22
C ALA A 1020 45.63 -2.53 -35.91
N ASN A 1021 45.83 -3.36 -36.94
CA ASN A 1021 46.83 -4.42 -36.97
C ASN A 1021 47.63 -4.33 -38.27
#